data_AF-A0A923EIB2-F1
#
_entry.id   AF-A0A923EIB2-F1
#
_cell.length_a   1.000
_cell.length_b   1.000
_cell.length_c   1.000
_cell.angle_alpha   90.00
_cell.angle_beta   90.00
_cell.angle_gamma   90.00
#
_symmetry.space_group_name_H-M   'P 1'
#
loop_
_entity.id
_entity.type
_entity.pdbx_description
1 polymer ?
#
loop_
_entity_poly.entity_id
_entity_poly.type
_entity_poly.pdbx_seq_one_letter_code
_entity_poly.pdbx_strand_id
1 'polypeptide(L)'
;MKLVLTGLGRIEICRSDMPEPATGMSRLKVNYCGVCRTDAKMWNEGHRDLVFPRVPGHEILAEDDHGQTFTVWPGTSCGRCRYCTTGRENLCESMKIMGFHFDGGYSDYLLAPTENLIPVPADIATHRVCFAEPVGCVLNALDKLDLRPAERVVIFGGGTVGLIAALVAKTMGTIPLVIEKNAEKIAKASSFLEAEQIPCLRETTDSEFDVVVNACPDPIAFCQGVAKLGKGGRFSFFSGLTKNQHIETNLVNLMHYKEAAVYGAYGLNRRHMVAALDVIRQHQAAVDLLVESIILPDQLTGRLPDVLSGRSFKIILDFTGEARQSSVAGRSEKVHTSAAATGSIADAVAGSLFMKVCNTLAPISPALLPAARQKMDNKTKPLGALGRLEELAIQLCLIQQTLSPQVDRRALFVFAADHGITEEGVSAYPSEVTGQMVKNFLDGGAAINVLCRHHGIDMRIVDMGVNADLEPHSDLVDKKVRRGTHNFALEPAMTREEAIRALEAGMECFFDAHTQRPIHIIGLGEMGIGNTTSASAIISVATGITPAQAAGRGTGIDDAGVRHKIKVIQKVLDFHRPDPKDGLDILCKVGGFEIAGIAGAALAAASKGVAVVLDGVISTAAGLIAHLIRPEIGGYLISGHRSVEIAQTAALEQMELKPVVDLDMRLGEGTGAALAIDIVVAACRIMNEMASFDEAGVSKKG
;
A
#
# COMPACT_ATOMS: atom_id res chain seq x y z
N MET A 1 13.83 28.86 -13.47
CA MET A 1 13.47 27.98 -12.36
C MET A 1 13.00 26.65 -12.92
N LYS A 2 13.18 25.56 -12.19
CA LYS A 2 12.59 24.26 -12.51
C LYS A 2 12.14 23.56 -11.24
N LEU A 3 11.07 22.78 -11.34
CA LEU A 3 10.54 21.95 -10.28
C LEU A 3 11.04 20.52 -10.49
N VAL A 4 11.93 20.07 -9.60
CA VAL A 4 12.55 18.76 -9.69
C VAL A 4 11.89 17.84 -8.67
N LEU A 5 11.23 16.81 -9.17
CA LEU A 5 10.77 15.70 -8.34
C LEU A 5 11.99 14.87 -7.96
N THR A 6 12.46 15.01 -6.72
CA THR A 6 13.66 14.32 -6.20
C THR A 6 13.33 13.03 -5.45
N GLY A 7 12.05 12.83 -5.13
CA GLY A 7 11.49 11.61 -4.55
C GLY A 7 9.98 11.75 -4.37
N LEU A 8 9.34 10.72 -3.83
CA LEU A 8 7.91 10.76 -3.50
C LEU A 8 7.62 11.86 -2.48
N GLY A 9 6.55 12.61 -2.69
CA GLY A 9 6.16 13.76 -1.87
C GLY A 9 7.09 14.97 -1.99
N ARG A 10 8.20 14.90 -2.74
CA ARG A 10 9.28 15.88 -2.67
C ARG A 10 9.58 16.53 -4.03
N ILE A 11 9.12 17.78 -4.17
CA ILE A 11 9.53 18.67 -5.27
C ILE A 11 10.45 19.74 -4.73
N GLU A 12 11.63 19.84 -5.33
CA GLU A 12 12.60 20.90 -5.06
C GLU A 12 12.57 21.95 -6.16
N ILE A 13 12.62 23.21 -5.75
CA ILE A 13 12.76 24.33 -6.66
C ILE A 13 14.25 24.54 -6.92
N CYS A 14 14.66 24.32 -8.16
CA CYS A 14 16.03 24.52 -8.60
C CYS A 14 16.14 25.67 -9.59
N ARG A 15 17.35 26.20 -9.75
CA ARG A 15 17.66 27.05 -10.90
C ARG A 15 17.52 26.22 -12.17
N SER A 16 16.84 26.78 -13.18
CA SER A 16 16.88 26.19 -14.52
C SER A 16 18.09 26.77 -15.21
N ASP A 17 18.97 25.89 -15.67
CA ASP A 17 20.00 26.27 -16.62
C ASP A 17 19.37 26.37 -18.01
N MET A 18 19.90 27.24 -18.86
CA MET A 18 19.50 27.32 -20.26
C MET A 18 20.23 26.19 -21.00
N PRO A 19 19.52 25.16 -21.50
CA PRO A 19 20.17 24.04 -22.15
C PRO A 19 20.76 24.45 -23.50
N GLU A 20 21.89 23.86 -23.89
CA GLU A 20 22.43 24.02 -25.24
C GLU A 20 21.62 23.15 -26.23
N PRO A 21 21.23 23.67 -27.41
CA PRO A 21 20.56 22.87 -28.43
C PRO A 21 21.44 21.70 -28.88
N ALA A 22 20.88 20.48 -28.86
CA ALA A 22 21.53 19.29 -29.38
C ALA A 22 20.99 18.95 -30.78
N THR A 23 21.75 18.18 -31.58
CA THR A 23 21.32 17.76 -32.92
C THR A 23 19.96 17.05 -32.87
N GLY A 24 18.96 17.58 -33.60
CA GLY A 24 17.59 17.04 -33.64
C GLY A 24 16.70 17.42 -32.44
N MET A 25 17.20 18.26 -31.53
CA MET A 25 16.47 18.81 -30.40
C MET A 25 16.33 20.33 -30.54
N SER A 26 15.17 20.85 -30.18
CA SER A 26 14.91 22.28 -30.09
C SER A 26 14.88 22.72 -28.63
N ARG A 27 15.58 23.82 -28.34
CA ARG A 27 15.44 24.54 -27.07
C ARG A 27 14.15 25.35 -27.12
N LEU A 28 13.37 25.25 -26.06
CA LEU A 28 12.13 26.01 -25.91
C LEU A 28 12.12 26.73 -24.56
N LYS A 29 11.56 27.93 -24.55
CA LYS A 29 11.16 28.65 -23.34
C LYS A 29 9.72 28.30 -23.02
N VAL A 30 9.46 27.73 -21.85
CA VAL A 30 8.09 27.36 -21.45
C VAL A 30 7.33 28.62 -21.02
N ASN A 31 6.15 28.83 -21.59
CA ASN A 31 5.23 29.88 -21.18
C ASN A 31 4.26 29.34 -20.13
N TYR A 32 3.61 28.20 -20.45
CA TYR A 32 2.63 27.56 -19.60
C TYR A 32 2.77 26.04 -19.59
N CYS A 33 2.56 25.42 -18.45
CA CYS A 33 2.44 23.96 -18.34
C CYS A 33 1.21 23.58 -17.52
N GLY A 34 0.33 22.78 -18.10
CA GLY A 34 -0.80 22.20 -17.37
C GLY A 34 -0.32 21.15 -16.36
N VAL A 35 -1.05 21.05 -15.26
CA VAL A 35 -0.83 20.03 -14.23
C VAL A 35 -1.79 18.87 -14.51
N CYS A 36 -1.24 17.72 -14.87
CA CYS A 36 -2.02 16.50 -15.08
C CYS A 36 -2.19 15.74 -13.76
N ARG A 37 -3.28 14.98 -13.64
CA ARG A 37 -3.45 14.04 -12.52
C ARG A 37 -2.30 13.03 -12.47
N THR A 38 -1.71 12.70 -13.61
CA THR A 38 -0.55 11.83 -13.69
C THR A 38 0.68 12.45 -13.04
N ASP A 39 0.88 13.78 -13.12
CA ASP A 39 1.98 14.45 -12.40
C ASP A 39 1.78 14.37 -10.88
N ALA A 40 0.54 14.55 -10.41
CA ALA A 40 0.21 14.39 -8.99
C ALA A 40 0.35 12.94 -8.50
N LYS A 41 0.01 11.95 -9.34
CA LYS A 41 0.25 10.53 -9.05
C LYS A 41 1.75 10.22 -9.02
N MET A 42 2.54 10.72 -9.97
CA MET A 42 3.98 10.57 -9.96
C MET A 42 4.62 11.16 -8.71
N TRP A 43 4.11 12.31 -8.24
CA TRP A 43 4.53 12.92 -7.00
C TRP A 43 4.16 12.07 -5.76
N ASN A 44 2.95 11.50 -5.70
CA ASN A 44 2.46 10.77 -4.53
C ASN A 44 2.91 9.29 -4.48
N GLU A 45 2.72 8.57 -5.58
CA GLU A 45 2.81 7.10 -5.70
C GLU A 45 3.97 6.66 -6.63
N GLY A 46 4.58 7.59 -7.36
CA GLY A 46 5.58 7.28 -8.39
C GLY A 46 4.95 6.76 -9.68
N HIS A 47 5.78 6.22 -10.57
CA HIS A 47 5.35 5.57 -11.80
C HIS A 47 6.40 4.56 -12.26
N ARG A 48 5.99 3.45 -12.88
CA ARG A 48 6.92 2.37 -13.30
C ARG A 48 8.07 2.85 -14.19
N ASP A 49 7.81 3.88 -14.99
CA ASP A 49 8.73 4.44 -16.00
C ASP A 49 9.45 5.71 -15.50
N LEU A 50 9.20 6.12 -14.24
CA LEU A 50 9.77 7.31 -13.63
C LEU A 50 11.06 6.98 -12.88
N VAL A 51 12.12 7.73 -13.15
CA VAL A 51 13.40 7.65 -12.44
C VAL A 51 13.72 9.03 -11.86
N PHE A 52 13.97 9.08 -10.55
CA PHE A 52 14.36 10.32 -9.87
C PHE A 52 15.87 10.61 -10.04
N PRO A 53 16.29 11.89 -10.05
CA PRO A 53 15.45 13.09 -10.08
C PRO A 53 14.85 13.31 -11.48
N ARG A 54 13.67 13.94 -11.55
CA ARG A 54 12.96 14.23 -12.81
C ARG A 54 12.23 15.56 -12.75
N VAL A 55 12.26 16.34 -13.83
CA VAL A 55 11.32 17.46 -14.03
C VAL A 55 10.03 16.93 -14.67
N PRO A 56 8.86 16.98 -14.01
CA PRO A 56 7.58 16.53 -14.58
C PRO A 56 6.98 17.52 -15.61
N GLY A 57 5.75 17.24 -16.07
CA GLY A 57 4.99 18.12 -16.95
C GLY A 57 5.04 17.72 -18.43
N HIS A 58 3.87 17.49 -19.03
CA HIS A 58 3.71 17.05 -20.42
C HIS A 58 2.58 17.79 -21.16
N GLU A 59 1.99 18.80 -20.55
CA GLU A 59 0.89 19.61 -21.09
C GLU A 59 1.39 21.04 -21.43
N ILE A 60 2.21 21.15 -22.47
CA ILE A 60 3.15 22.28 -22.63
C ILE A 60 2.68 23.27 -23.72
N LEU A 61 2.81 24.58 -23.41
CA LEU A 61 2.94 25.66 -24.38
C LEU A 61 4.32 26.32 -24.18
N ALA A 62 5.11 26.36 -25.24
CA ALA A 62 6.46 26.92 -25.21
C ALA A 62 6.79 27.65 -26.52
N GLU A 63 7.79 28.51 -26.46
CA GLU A 63 8.27 29.34 -27.56
C GLU A 63 9.70 28.95 -27.94
N ASP A 64 10.02 28.89 -29.23
CA ASP A 64 11.39 28.70 -29.69
C ASP A 64 12.21 30.00 -29.63
N ASP A 65 13.50 29.92 -29.99
CA ASP A 65 14.39 31.08 -30.00
C ASP A 65 13.99 32.17 -31.03
N HIS A 66 13.04 31.89 -31.92
CA HIS A 66 12.54 32.81 -32.96
C HIS A 66 11.19 33.45 -32.61
N GLY A 67 10.60 33.11 -31.47
CA GLY A 67 9.31 33.62 -31.06
C GLY A 67 8.11 32.83 -31.55
N GLN A 68 8.33 31.68 -32.19
CA GLN A 68 7.24 30.82 -32.64
C GLN A 68 6.75 29.93 -31.50
N THR A 69 5.43 29.88 -31.30
CA THR A 69 4.81 29.06 -30.24
C THR A 69 4.50 27.64 -30.71
N PHE A 70 4.75 26.70 -29.81
CA PHE A 70 4.56 25.28 -30.01
C PHE A 70 3.90 24.64 -28.80
N THR A 71 3.10 23.61 -29.06
CA THR A 71 2.85 22.57 -28.09
C THR A 71 3.71 21.37 -28.44
N VAL A 72 4.04 20.55 -27.44
CA VAL A 72 4.99 19.46 -27.59
C VAL A 72 4.27 18.14 -27.44
N TRP A 73 4.29 17.31 -28.48
CA TRP A 73 3.83 15.93 -28.33
C TRP A 73 4.77 15.19 -27.37
N PRO A 74 4.27 14.67 -26.24
CA PRO A 74 5.14 14.17 -25.18
C PRO A 74 5.79 12.81 -25.49
N GLY A 75 5.34 12.14 -26.56
CA GLY A 75 5.80 10.81 -26.94
C GLY A 75 7.01 10.83 -27.87
N THR A 76 8.00 9.97 -27.61
CA THR A 76 9.06 9.62 -28.55
C THR A 76 8.91 8.14 -28.89
N SER A 77 8.64 7.86 -30.17
CA SER A 77 8.43 6.50 -30.69
C SER A 77 9.62 6.05 -31.54
N CYS A 78 9.74 4.75 -31.82
CA CYS A 78 10.87 4.23 -32.60
C CYS A 78 10.72 4.37 -34.11
N GLY A 79 9.54 4.76 -34.61
CA GLY A 79 9.23 4.91 -36.04
C GLY A 79 9.18 3.61 -36.86
N ARG A 80 9.66 2.47 -36.33
CA ARG A 80 9.91 1.24 -37.12
C ARG A 80 9.15 -0.01 -36.66
N CYS A 81 8.58 -0.03 -35.46
CA CYS A 81 7.81 -1.19 -34.99
C CYS A 81 6.44 -1.26 -35.69
N ARG A 82 5.78 -2.42 -35.61
CA ARG A 82 4.46 -2.66 -36.24
C ARG A 82 3.37 -1.64 -35.87
N TYR A 83 3.47 -1.05 -34.67
CA TYR A 83 2.53 -0.03 -34.22
C TYR A 83 2.84 1.33 -34.85
N CYS A 84 4.13 1.72 -34.89
CA CYS A 84 4.54 2.97 -35.55
C CYS A 84 4.21 2.96 -37.04
N THR A 85 4.47 1.86 -37.74
CA THR A 85 4.20 1.76 -39.19
C THR A 85 2.72 1.72 -39.54
N THR A 86 1.82 1.59 -38.56
CA THR A 86 0.37 1.59 -38.74
C THR A 86 -0.32 2.81 -38.10
N GLY A 87 0.43 3.86 -37.76
CA GLY A 87 -0.12 5.10 -37.17
C GLY A 87 -0.62 4.96 -35.74
N ARG A 88 -0.11 3.95 -35.01
CA ARG A 88 -0.42 3.67 -33.59
C ARG A 88 0.82 3.86 -32.72
N GLU A 89 1.54 4.95 -32.94
CA GLU A 89 2.81 5.28 -32.27
C GLU A 89 2.68 5.34 -30.74
N ASN A 90 1.48 5.63 -30.22
CA ASN A 90 1.17 5.62 -28.79
C ASN A 90 1.32 4.22 -28.15
N LEU A 91 1.33 3.15 -28.95
CA LEU A 91 1.55 1.76 -28.52
C LEU A 91 2.97 1.26 -28.85
N CYS A 92 3.89 2.17 -29.20
CA CYS A 92 5.26 1.82 -29.54
C CYS A 92 5.93 1.01 -28.40
N GLU A 93 6.61 -0.08 -28.76
CA GLU A 93 7.31 -0.95 -27.81
C GLU A 93 8.52 -0.28 -27.15
N SER A 94 9.04 0.79 -27.76
CA SER A 94 10.12 1.62 -27.23
C SER A 94 9.63 3.04 -26.91
N MET A 95 8.34 3.20 -26.61
CA MET A 95 7.76 4.49 -26.29
C MET A 95 8.46 5.11 -25.09
N LYS A 96 8.86 6.37 -25.23
CA LYS A 96 9.34 7.19 -24.11
C LYS A 96 8.49 8.44 -24.01
N ILE A 97 8.24 8.89 -22.79
CA ILE A 97 7.35 10.00 -22.48
C ILE A 97 8.11 11.10 -21.75
N MET A 98 7.99 12.33 -22.24
CA MET A 98 8.47 13.56 -21.60
C MET A 98 7.79 13.77 -20.24
N GLY A 99 8.57 14.17 -19.24
CA GLY A 99 8.14 14.23 -17.84
C GLY A 99 8.31 12.91 -17.08
N PHE A 100 8.54 11.78 -17.77
CA PHE A 100 8.74 10.46 -17.17
C PHE A 100 10.18 9.99 -17.39
N HIS A 101 10.51 9.78 -18.66
CA HIS A 101 11.79 9.23 -19.12
C HIS A 101 12.85 10.31 -19.29
N PHE A 102 12.41 11.54 -19.55
CA PHE A 102 13.24 12.73 -19.71
C PHE A 102 12.51 13.93 -19.09
N ASP A 103 13.24 15.01 -18.85
CA ASP A 103 12.70 16.22 -18.22
C ASP A 103 11.57 16.86 -19.07
N GLY A 104 10.55 17.35 -18.37
CA GLY A 104 9.33 17.92 -18.93
C GLY A 104 9.17 19.42 -18.68
N GLY A 105 7.92 19.86 -18.79
CA GLY A 105 7.52 21.28 -18.83
C GLY A 105 7.52 22.04 -17.51
N TYR A 106 7.82 21.42 -16.37
CA TYR A 106 7.91 22.14 -15.08
C TYR A 106 9.22 22.91 -14.92
N SER A 107 9.64 23.62 -15.96
CA SER A 107 10.93 24.32 -16.07
C SER A 107 10.80 25.53 -17.00
N ASP A 108 11.51 26.63 -16.72
CA ASP A 108 11.56 27.80 -17.62
C ASP A 108 12.02 27.43 -19.04
N TYR A 109 12.92 26.44 -19.14
CA TYR A 109 13.46 25.95 -20.39
C TYR A 109 13.43 24.43 -20.46
N LEU A 110 13.22 23.89 -21.67
CA LEU A 110 13.33 22.46 -21.93
C LEU A 110 13.93 22.19 -23.33
N LEU A 111 14.44 20.97 -23.50
CA LEU A 111 14.79 20.41 -24.80
C LEU A 111 13.74 19.40 -25.23
N ALA A 112 13.23 19.53 -26.45
CA ALA A 112 12.29 18.59 -27.04
C ALA A 112 12.77 18.18 -28.45
N PRO A 113 12.50 16.93 -28.89
CA PRO A 113 12.76 16.54 -30.27
C PRO A 113 12.05 17.50 -31.24
N THR A 114 12.75 17.99 -32.26
CA THR A 114 12.17 18.96 -33.22
C THR A 114 10.93 18.39 -33.93
N GLU A 115 10.90 17.07 -34.16
CA GLU A 115 9.76 16.36 -34.75
C GLU A 115 8.50 16.33 -33.85
N ASN A 116 8.68 16.50 -32.55
CA ASN A 116 7.58 16.52 -31.58
C ASN A 116 6.91 17.88 -31.48
N LEU A 117 7.49 18.92 -32.07
CA LEU A 117 6.92 20.26 -32.04
C LEU A 117 5.71 20.35 -32.96
N ILE A 118 4.63 20.92 -32.43
CA ILE A 118 3.40 21.19 -33.16
C ILE A 118 3.17 22.70 -33.11
N PRO A 119 3.27 23.40 -34.26
CA PRO A 119 3.04 24.84 -34.31
C PRO A 119 1.65 25.21 -33.79
N VAL A 120 1.60 26.21 -32.93
CA VAL A 120 0.35 26.71 -32.34
C VAL A 120 -0.14 27.90 -33.16
N PRO A 121 -1.40 27.91 -33.61
CA PRO A 121 -2.00 29.08 -34.23
C PRO A 121 -2.00 30.30 -33.31
N ALA A 122 -1.68 31.48 -33.87
CA ALA A 122 -1.55 32.72 -33.11
C ALA A 122 -2.84 33.14 -32.39
N ASP A 123 -4.01 32.72 -32.87
CA ASP A 123 -5.32 33.01 -32.29
C ASP A 123 -5.67 32.17 -31.06
N ILE A 124 -4.84 31.17 -30.71
CA ILE A 124 -5.00 30.36 -29.49
C ILE A 124 -3.75 30.28 -28.61
N ALA A 125 -2.63 30.90 -29.02
CA ALA A 125 -1.31 30.87 -28.37
C ALA A 125 -1.32 31.45 -26.93
N THR A 126 -1.96 30.72 -26.01
CA THR A 126 -2.33 31.10 -24.65
C THR A 126 -2.37 29.86 -23.76
N HIS A 127 -2.59 30.02 -22.46
CA HIS A 127 -2.71 28.91 -21.50
C HIS A 127 -3.69 27.79 -21.90
N ARG A 128 -4.69 28.07 -22.76
CA ARG A 128 -5.63 27.07 -23.30
C ARG A 128 -4.94 25.92 -24.04
N VAL A 129 -3.75 26.16 -24.60
CA VAL A 129 -2.97 25.14 -25.33
C VAL A 129 -2.52 24.00 -24.42
N CYS A 130 -2.43 24.21 -23.10
CA CYS A 130 -2.18 23.13 -22.14
C CYS A 130 -3.24 22.02 -22.19
N PHE A 131 -4.41 22.27 -22.78
CA PHE A 131 -5.43 21.25 -23.01
C PHE A 131 -5.18 20.37 -24.24
N ALA A 132 -4.18 20.65 -25.08
CA ALA A 132 -3.95 19.92 -26.32
C ALA A 132 -3.68 18.42 -26.09
N GLU A 133 -2.94 18.08 -25.02
CA GLU A 133 -2.69 16.70 -24.63
C GLU A 133 -3.98 16.00 -24.13
N PRO A 134 -4.73 16.52 -23.14
CA PRO A 134 -5.92 15.82 -22.64
C PRO A 134 -7.04 15.76 -23.70
N VAL A 135 -7.19 16.78 -24.55
CA VAL A 135 -8.12 16.74 -25.70
C VAL A 135 -7.66 15.69 -26.73
N GLY A 136 -6.36 15.61 -27.01
CA GLY A 136 -5.82 14.59 -27.90
C GLY A 136 -6.01 13.15 -27.37
N CYS A 137 -5.90 12.96 -26.05
CA CYS A 137 -6.25 11.70 -25.39
C CYS A 137 -7.74 11.34 -25.60
N VAL A 138 -8.65 12.31 -25.44
CA VAL A 138 -10.09 12.13 -25.70
C VAL A 138 -10.35 11.77 -27.17
N LEU A 139 -9.73 12.47 -28.12
CA LEU A 139 -9.87 12.17 -29.55
C LEU A 139 -9.41 10.74 -29.87
N ASN A 140 -8.28 10.29 -29.32
CA ASN A 140 -7.83 8.90 -29.46
C ASN A 140 -8.85 7.89 -28.90
N ALA A 141 -9.58 8.26 -27.85
CA ALA A 141 -10.60 7.42 -27.24
C ALA A 141 -11.87 7.33 -28.09
N LEU A 142 -12.32 8.46 -28.64
CA LEU A 142 -13.54 8.54 -29.45
C LEU A 142 -13.34 8.01 -30.88
N ASP A 143 -12.15 8.18 -31.48
CA ASP A 143 -11.81 7.65 -32.81
C ASP A 143 -12.02 6.13 -32.91
N LYS A 144 -11.89 5.39 -31.80
CA LYS A 144 -12.07 3.93 -31.76
C LYS A 144 -13.53 3.51 -31.77
N LEU A 145 -14.42 4.44 -31.48
CA LEU A 145 -15.85 4.17 -31.32
C LEU A 145 -16.61 4.36 -32.62
N ASP A 146 -16.04 4.95 -33.69
CA ASP A 146 -16.75 5.20 -34.95
C ASP A 146 -18.10 5.92 -34.71
N LEU A 147 -18.06 7.08 -34.02
CA LEU A 147 -19.25 7.83 -33.62
C LEU A 147 -20.10 8.25 -34.83
N ARG A 148 -21.43 8.14 -34.69
CA ARG A 148 -22.39 8.52 -35.73
C ARG A 148 -23.28 9.66 -35.26
N PRO A 149 -23.74 10.53 -36.16
CA PRO A 149 -24.65 11.62 -35.80
C PRO A 149 -25.89 11.11 -35.08
N ALA A 150 -26.34 11.88 -34.08
CA ALA A 150 -27.50 11.62 -33.23
C ALA A 150 -27.42 10.38 -32.31
N GLU A 151 -26.29 9.69 -32.24
CA GLU A 151 -26.09 8.62 -31.25
C GLU A 151 -26.12 9.15 -29.82
N ARG A 152 -26.72 8.38 -28.91
CA ARG A 152 -26.79 8.68 -27.48
C ARG A 152 -25.51 8.23 -26.81
N VAL A 153 -24.76 9.18 -26.25
CA VAL A 153 -23.48 8.92 -25.58
C VAL A 153 -23.64 9.19 -24.09
N VAL A 154 -23.30 8.22 -23.25
CA VAL A 154 -23.21 8.45 -21.80
C VAL A 154 -21.75 8.49 -21.35
N ILE A 155 -21.37 9.56 -20.66
CA ILE A 155 -20.03 9.77 -20.13
C ILE A 155 -20.08 9.67 -18.60
N PHE A 156 -19.35 8.71 -18.04
CA PHE A 156 -19.20 8.57 -16.60
C PHE A 156 -17.99 9.37 -16.10
N GLY A 157 -18.25 10.32 -15.19
CA GLY A 157 -17.26 11.21 -14.58
C GLY A 157 -17.37 12.66 -15.06
N GLY A 158 -17.64 13.59 -14.14
CA GLY A 158 -17.76 15.03 -14.38
C GLY A 158 -16.48 15.82 -14.11
N GLY A 159 -15.31 15.18 -14.23
CA GLY A 159 -14.01 15.87 -14.17
C GLY A 159 -13.62 16.47 -15.52
N THR A 160 -12.49 17.19 -15.58
CA THR A 160 -12.01 17.87 -16.79
C THR A 160 -12.07 17.00 -18.04
N VAL A 161 -11.58 15.76 -17.98
CA VAL A 161 -11.53 14.90 -19.17
C VAL A 161 -12.91 14.36 -19.57
N GLY A 162 -13.80 14.11 -18.63
CA GLY A 162 -15.18 13.72 -18.93
C GLY A 162 -15.98 14.85 -19.57
N LEU A 163 -15.78 16.09 -19.10
CA LEU A 163 -16.38 17.28 -19.70
C LEU A 163 -15.85 17.56 -21.11
N ILE A 164 -14.54 17.39 -21.33
CA ILE A 164 -13.94 17.46 -22.68
C ILE A 164 -14.51 16.36 -23.58
N ALA A 165 -14.64 15.13 -23.08
CA ALA A 165 -15.24 14.03 -23.84
C ALA A 165 -16.68 14.33 -24.26
N ALA A 166 -17.49 14.90 -23.37
CA ALA A 166 -18.85 15.31 -23.69
C ALA A 166 -18.89 16.44 -24.74
N LEU A 167 -18.03 17.45 -24.62
CA LEU A 167 -17.92 18.53 -25.60
C LEU A 167 -17.51 18.02 -26.98
N VAL A 168 -16.44 17.22 -27.06
CA VAL A 168 -15.95 16.67 -28.33
C VAL A 168 -16.99 15.75 -28.96
N ALA A 169 -17.63 14.88 -28.16
CA ALA A 169 -18.71 14.03 -28.65
C ALA A 169 -19.88 14.86 -29.22
N LYS A 170 -20.25 15.97 -28.56
CA LYS A 170 -21.25 16.92 -29.09
C LYS A 170 -20.83 17.53 -30.42
N THR A 171 -19.58 17.97 -30.53
CA THR A 171 -19.02 18.55 -31.78
C THR A 171 -19.01 17.53 -32.92
N MET A 172 -18.90 16.23 -32.62
CA MET A 172 -19.04 15.13 -33.58
C MET A 172 -20.51 14.81 -33.93
N GLY A 173 -21.48 15.58 -33.43
CA GLY A 173 -22.90 15.47 -33.77
C GLY A 173 -23.68 14.44 -32.93
N THR A 174 -23.11 13.94 -31.84
CA THR A 174 -23.78 13.01 -30.93
C THR A 174 -24.56 13.75 -29.81
N ILE A 175 -25.30 13.01 -29.00
CA ILE A 175 -26.12 13.52 -27.89
C ILE A 175 -25.50 13.06 -26.57
N PRO A 176 -24.60 13.83 -25.95
CA PRO A 176 -23.92 13.44 -24.72
C PRO A 176 -24.79 13.65 -23.48
N LEU A 177 -24.65 12.73 -22.51
CA LEU A 177 -25.15 12.83 -21.15
C LEU A 177 -24.01 12.54 -20.18
N VAL A 178 -23.75 13.45 -19.24
CA VAL A 178 -22.73 13.26 -18.20
C VAL A 178 -23.38 12.66 -16.94
N ILE A 179 -22.74 11.66 -16.35
CA ILE A 179 -23.10 11.10 -15.04
C ILE A 179 -22.00 11.42 -14.04
N GLU A 180 -22.33 12.20 -13.01
CA GLU A 180 -21.42 12.57 -11.92
C GLU A 180 -22.15 12.51 -10.58
N LYS A 181 -21.73 11.58 -9.71
CA LYS A 181 -22.39 11.35 -8.41
C LYS A 181 -22.06 12.41 -7.36
N ASN A 182 -20.94 13.11 -7.49
CA ASN A 182 -20.50 14.10 -6.51
C ASN A 182 -21.18 15.46 -6.76
N ALA A 183 -21.97 15.91 -5.78
CA ALA A 183 -22.73 17.16 -5.87
C ALA A 183 -21.84 18.42 -6.01
N GLU A 184 -20.67 18.45 -5.35
CA GLU A 184 -19.74 19.58 -5.45
C GLU A 184 -19.15 19.66 -6.86
N LYS A 185 -18.81 18.52 -7.47
CA LYS A 185 -18.32 18.48 -8.85
C LYS A 185 -19.39 18.92 -9.86
N ILE A 186 -20.64 18.50 -9.66
CA ILE A 186 -21.76 18.98 -10.50
C ILE A 186 -21.90 20.49 -10.38
N ALA A 187 -21.93 21.02 -9.15
CA ALA A 187 -22.07 22.46 -8.92
C ALA A 187 -20.92 23.25 -9.55
N LYS A 188 -19.70 22.71 -9.49
CA LYS A 188 -18.52 23.32 -10.11
C LYS A 188 -18.55 23.28 -11.64
N ALA A 189 -19.08 22.20 -12.22
CA ALA A 189 -19.21 22.04 -13.66
C ALA A 189 -20.41 22.77 -14.27
N SER A 190 -21.31 23.36 -13.46
CA SER A 190 -22.58 23.90 -13.94
C SER A 190 -22.41 24.96 -15.04
N SER A 191 -21.50 25.91 -14.86
CA SER A 191 -21.24 26.96 -15.86
C SER A 191 -20.82 26.39 -17.22
N PHE A 192 -19.99 25.34 -17.22
CA PHE A 192 -19.58 24.65 -18.44
C PHE A 192 -20.75 23.90 -19.07
N LEU A 193 -21.47 23.11 -18.26
CA LEU A 193 -22.60 22.29 -18.71
C LEU A 193 -23.74 23.14 -19.28
N GLU A 194 -24.02 24.29 -18.67
CA GLU A 194 -25.03 25.26 -19.14
C GLU A 194 -24.61 25.95 -20.43
N ALA A 195 -23.37 26.46 -20.49
CA ALA A 195 -22.83 27.11 -21.68
C ALA A 195 -22.84 26.16 -22.89
N GLU A 196 -22.44 24.91 -22.67
CA GLU A 196 -22.39 23.89 -23.70
C GLU A 196 -23.70 23.09 -23.83
N GLN A 197 -24.75 23.41 -23.07
CA GLN A 197 -26.05 22.72 -23.11
C GLN A 197 -25.92 21.19 -23.04
N ILE A 198 -25.06 20.70 -22.15
CA ILE A 198 -24.82 19.26 -21.93
C ILE A 198 -25.53 18.86 -20.63
N PRO A 199 -26.49 17.92 -20.66
CA PRO A 199 -27.15 17.46 -19.45
C PRO A 199 -26.18 16.70 -18.55
N CYS A 200 -26.30 16.92 -17.24
CA CYS A 200 -25.57 16.18 -16.21
C CYS A 200 -26.54 15.69 -15.15
N LEU A 201 -26.49 14.40 -14.85
CA LEU A 201 -27.31 13.76 -13.82
C LEU A 201 -26.43 13.06 -12.80
N ARG A 202 -26.93 12.91 -11.57
CA ARG A 202 -26.24 12.11 -10.54
C ARG A 202 -26.25 10.63 -10.88
N GLU A 203 -27.36 10.18 -11.43
CA GLU A 203 -27.62 8.83 -11.88
C GLU A 203 -28.67 8.88 -12.99
N THR A 204 -28.81 7.80 -13.73
CA THR A 204 -29.85 7.66 -14.74
C THR A 204 -30.43 6.25 -14.68
N THR A 205 -31.74 6.13 -14.87
CA THR A 205 -32.40 4.83 -15.12
C THR A 205 -32.38 4.47 -16.59
N ASP A 206 -32.07 5.42 -17.47
CA ASP A 206 -32.04 5.21 -18.91
C ASP A 206 -30.99 4.15 -19.28
N SER A 207 -31.29 3.44 -20.36
CA SER A 207 -30.45 2.42 -20.98
C SER A 207 -30.52 2.55 -22.50
N GLU A 208 -29.97 1.56 -23.21
CA GLU A 208 -29.89 1.55 -24.68
C GLU A 208 -29.10 2.75 -25.23
N PHE A 209 -27.97 3.06 -24.58
CA PHE A 209 -27.02 4.03 -25.11
C PHE A 209 -26.18 3.39 -26.22
N ASP A 210 -25.97 4.10 -27.32
CA ASP A 210 -25.16 3.64 -28.43
C ASP A 210 -23.67 3.58 -28.04
N VAL A 211 -23.26 4.53 -27.19
CA VAL A 211 -21.86 4.68 -26.76
C VAL A 211 -21.76 5.00 -25.29
N VAL A 212 -20.77 4.41 -24.63
CA VAL A 212 -20.37 4.72 -23.25
C VAL A 212 -18.91 5.14 -23.22
N VAL A 213 -18.60 6.21 -22.47
CA VAL A 213 -17.23 6.64 -22.19
C VAL A 213 -16.99 6.59 -20.68
N ASN A 214 -16.05 5.76 -20.25
CA ASN A 214 -15.62 5.71 -18.86
C ASN A 214 -14.47 6.70 -18.60
N ALA A 215 -14.79 7.88 -18.08
CA ALA A 215 -13.84 8.94 -17.78
C ALA A 215 -13.55 9.09 -16.27
N CYS A 216 -13.79 8.04 -15.48
CA CYS A 216 -13.47 7.99 -14.06
C CYS A 216 -12.90 6.61 -13.64
N PRO A 217 -12.06 6.56 -12.60
CA PRO A 217 -11.52 5.30 -12.07
C PRO A 217 -12.50 4.63 -11.10
N ASP A 218 -13.76 4.46 -11.51
CA ASP A 218 -14.83 3.89 -10.68
C ASP A 218 -15.35 2.58 -11.28
N PRO A 219 -15.17 1.42 -10.59
CA PRO A 219 -15.63 0.13 -11.09
C PRO A 219 -17.15 0.07 -11.22
N ILE A 220 -17.90 0.76 -10.35
CA ILE A 220 -19.38 0.79 -10.42
C ILE A 220 -19.80 1.49 -11.71
N ALA A 221 -19.15 2.61 -12.05
CA ALA A 221 -19.42 3.33 -13.29
C ALA A 221 -19.10 2.49 -14.54
N PHE A 222 -18.01 1.71 -14.50
CA PHE A 222 -17.69 0.75 -15.56
C PHE A 222 -18.79 -0.31 -15.72
N CYS A 223 -19.19 -0.96 -14.63
CA CYS A 223 -20.24 -1.98 -14.63
C CYS A 223 -21.58 -1.42 -15.13
N GLN A 224 -21.98 -0.24 -14.62
CA GLN A 224 -23.17 0.47 -15.07
C GLN A 224 -23.10 0.82 -16.55
N GLY A 225 -21.95 1.27 -17.03
CA GLY A 225 -21.76 1.59 -18.44
C GLY A 225 -21.99 0.38 -19.35
N VAL A 226 -21.41 -0.78 -19.04
CA VAL A 226 -21.67 -2.02 -19.80
C VAL A 226 -23.14 -2.43 -19.72
N ALA A 227 -23.76 -2.32 -18.53
CA ALA A 227 -25.17 -2.65 -18.34
C ALA A 227 -26.13 -1.72 -19.09
N LYS A 228 -25.77 -0.44 -19.26
CA LYS A 228 -26.61 0.58 -19.92
C LYS A 228 -26.41 0.68 -21.43
N LEU A 229 -25.36 0.07 -21.95
CA LEU A 229 -25.11 -0.03 -23.39
C LEU A 229 -26.26 -0.75 -24.10
N GLY A 230 -26.67 -0.28 -25.28
CA GLY A 230 -27.62 -0.99 -26.14
C GLY A 230 -26.98 -2.16 -26.89
N LYS A 231 -27.79 -2.89 -27.65
CA LYS A 231 -27.28 -3.93 -28.58
C LYS A 231 -26.41 -3.28 -29.67
N GLY A 232 -25.26 -3.87 -29.96
CA GLY A 232 -24.26 -3.35 -30.90
C GLY A 232 -23.52 -2.09 -30.40
N GLY A 233 -23.71 -1.70 -29.14
CA GLY A 233 -23.09 -0.47 -28.62
C GLY A 233 -21.58 -0.60 -28.40
N ARG A 234 -20.93 0.55 -28.26
CA ARG A 234 -19.46 0.65 -28.09
C ARG A 234 -19.09 1.32 -26.79
N PHE A 235 -18.14 0.74 -26.07
CA PHE A 235 -17.64 1.23 -24.79
C PHE A 235 -16.19 1.67 -24.93
N SER A 236 -15.88 2.90 -24.51
CA SER A 236 -14.50 3.39 -24.35
C SER A 236 -14.06 3.26 -22.91
N PHE A 237 -13.12 2.34 -22.67
CA PHE A 237 -12.42 2.20 -21.41
C PHE A 237 -11.23 3.16 -21.38
N PHE A 238 -11.53 4.40 -21.03
CA PHE A 238 -10.61 5.52 -21.12
C PHE A 238 -9.84 5.79 -19.82
N SER A 239 -10.52 5.71 -18.68
CA SER A 239 -9.88 5.77 -17.35
C SER A 239 -9.74 4.37 -16.77
N GLY A 240 -8.50 3.97 -16.46
CA GLY A 240 -8.23 2.71 -15.78
C GLY A 240 -8.94 2.63 -14.43
N LEU A 241 -9.39 1.44 -14.07
CA LEU A 241 -9.99 1.17 -12.75
C LEU A 241 -8.91 1.17 -11.67
N THR A 242 -9.34 1.40 -10.43
CA THR A 242 -8.51 1.10 -9.26
C THR A 242 -8.19 -0.41 -9.25
N LYS A 243 -6.99 -0.76 -8.77
CA LYS A 243 -6.55 -2.16 -8.72
C LYS A 243 -7.47 -2.96 -7.77
N ASN A 244 -7.52 -4.28 -7.97
CA ASN A 244 -8.17 -5.23 -7.06
C ASN A 244 -9.69 -5.06 -6.93
N GLN A 245 -10.32 -4.61 -8.01
CA GLN A 245 -11.76 -4.55 -8.13
C GLN A 245 -12.26 -5.80 -8.86
N HIS A 246 -13.31 -6.42 -8.33
CA HIS A 246 -13.98 -7.52 -8.99
C HIS A 246 -15.04 -6.97 -9.95
N ILE A 247 -15.07 -7.51 -11.16
CA ILE A 247 -16.10 -7.24 -12.16
C ILE A 247 -16.97 -8.49 -12.23
N GLU A 248 -18.28 -8.34 -12.07
CA GLU A 248 -19.20 -9.47 -12.14
C GLU A 248 -19.09 -10.20 -13.48
N THR A 249 -19.05 -11.53 -13.45
CA THR A 249 -18.99 -12.36 -14.67
C THR A 249 -20.22 -12.14 -15.56
N ASN A 250 -21.35 -11.74 -14.99
CA ASN A 250 -22.55 -11.38 -15.73
C ASN A 250 -22.34 -10.19 -16.69
N LEU A 251 -21.39 -9.28 -16.40
CA LEU A 251 -21.06 -8.18 -17.32
C LEU A 251 -20.43 -8.70 -18.62
N VAL A 252 -19.63 -9.76 -18.53
CA VAL A 252 -19.07 -10.44 -19.72
C VAL A 252 -20.20 -11.09 -20.53
N ASN A 253 -21.18 -11.69 -19.86
CA ASN A 253 -22.37 -12.22 -20.51
C ASN A 253 -23.19 -11.12 -21.20
N LEU A 254 -23.34 -9.96 -20.57
CA LEU A 254 -24.02 -8.81 -21.18
C LEU A 254 -23.28 -8.32 -22.42
N MET A 255 -21.95 -8.31 -22.42
CA MET A 255 -21.18 -7.97 -23.63
C MET A 255 -21.47 -8.96 -24.75
N HIS A 256 -21.49 -10.27 -24.44
CA HIS A 256 -21.82 -11.31 -25.39
C HIS A 256 -23.25 -11.17 -25.95
N TYR A 257 -24.26 -11.08 -25.08
CA TYR A 257 -25.67 -11.03 -25.49
C TYR A 257 -26.06 -9.75 -26.23
N LYS A 258 -25.33 -8.66 -26.00
CA LYS A 258 -25.57 -7.39 -26.69
C LYS A 258 -24.71 -7.22 -27.94
N GLU A 259 -23.79 -8.14 -28.25
CA GLU A 259 -22.75 -7.91 -29.27
C GLU A 259 -22.00 -6.58 -29.01
N ALA A 260 -21.73 -6.27 -27.74
CA ALA A 260 -21.07 -5.04 -27.34
C ALA A 260 -19.56 -5.08 -27.63
N ALA A 261 -19.00 -3.96 -28.07
CA ALA A 261 -17.56 -3.80 -28.25
C ALA A 261 -16.96 -2.94 -27.13
N VAL A 262 -15.86 -3.40 -26.52
CA VAL A 262 -15.12 -2.65 -25.50
C VAL A 262 -13.73 -2.32 -26.02
N TYR A 263 -13.40 -1.03 -26.05
CA TYR A 263 -12.13 -0.51 -26.56
C TYR A 263 -11.31 0.10 -25.42
N GLY A 264 -10.07 -0.35 -25.28
CA GLY A 264 -9.09 0.35 -24.44
C GLY A 264 -8.56 1.60 -25.13
N ALA A 265 -8.42 2.71 -24.39
CA ALA A 265 -7.80 3.93 -24.87
C ALA A 265 -6.63 4.34 -23.97
N TYR A 266 -5.43 4.45 -24.56
CA TYR A 266 -4.19 4.74 -23.84
C TYR A 266 -3.33 5.75 -24.61
N GLY A 267 -3.01 6.87 -23.95
CA GLY A 267 -2.21 7.95 -24.52
C GLY A 267 -2.79 8.56 -25.80
N LEU A 268 -1.91 9.17 -26.61
CA LEU A 268 -2.25 9.76 -27.91
C LEU A 268 -1.04 9.71 -28.86
N ASN A 269 -1.31 9.93 -30.15
CA ASN A 269 -0.28 10.15 -31.17
C ASN A 269 -0.28 11.62 -31.62
N ARG A 270 0.73 12.02 -32.39
CA ARG A 270 0.91 13.40 -32.86
C ARG A 270 -0.32 13.94 -33.61
N ARG A 271 -0.98 13.13 -34.44
CA ARG A 271 -2.17 13.51 -35.21
C ARG A 271 -3.32 13.96 -34.30
N HIS A 272 -3.59 13.23 -33.23
CA HIS A 272 -4.65 13.61 -32.28
C HIS A 272 -4.35 14.95 -31.59
N MET A 273 -3.07 15.22 -31.31
CA MET A 273 -2.67 16.48 -30.68
C MET A 273 -2.74 17.68 -31.64
N VAL A 274 -2.50 17.47 -32.93
CA VAL A 274 -2.77 18.49 -33.97
C VAL A 274 -4.27 18.78 -34.04
N ALA A 275 -5.11 17.74 -34.11
CA ALA A 275 -6.57 17.90 -34.14
C ALA A 275 -7.13 18.55 -32.86
N ALA A 276 -6.48 18.33 -31.72
CA ALA A 276 -6.85 18.97 -30.46
C ALA A 276 -6.77 20.50 -30.52
N LEU A 277 -5.80 21.07 -31.26
CA LEU A 277 -5.70 22.52 -31.43
C LEU A 277 -6.89 23.10 -32.19
N ASP A 278 -7.45 22.38 -33.16
CA ASP A 278 -8.67 22.81 -33.85
C ASP A 278 -9.89 22.80 -32.93
N VAL A 279 -10.04 21.78 -32.09
CA VAL A 279 -11.10 21.73 -31.07
C VAL A 279 -10.97 22.89 -30.10
N ILE A 280 -9.76 23.13 -29.57
CA ILE A 280 -9.50 24.23 -28.64
C ILE A 280 -9.81 25.58 -29.29
N ARG A 281 -9.41 25.76 -30.55
CA ARG A 281 -9.69 26.99 -31.32
C ARG A 281 -11.18 27.26 -31.51
N GLN A 282 -11.98 26.22 -31.72
CA GLN A 282 -13.44 26.34 -31.86
C GLN A 282 -14.15 26.59 -30.54
N HIS A 283 -13.62 26.06 -29.43
CA HIS A 283 -14.28 26.03 -28.12
C HIS A 283 -13.50 26.76 -27.01
N GLN A 284 -12.84 27.87 -27.34
CA GLN A 284 -11.97 28.59 -26.41
C GLN A 284 -12.67 28.98 -25.10
N ALA A 285 -13.89 29.50 -25.18
CA ALA A 285 -14.68 29.89 -24.01
C ALA A 285 -15.05 28.71 -23.11
N ALA A 286 -15.36 27.54 -23.71
CA ALA A 286 -15.64 26.32 -22.95
C ALA A 286 -14.38 25.82 -22.23
N VAL A 287 -13.23 25.88 -22.89
CA VAL A 287 -11.93 25.49 -22.32
C VAL A 287 -11.56 26.38 -21.13
N ASP A 288 -11.84 27.68 -21.18
CA ASP A 288 -11.59 28.61 -20.06
C ASP A 288 -12.35 28.22 -18.80
N LEU A 289 -13.60 27.75 -18.95
CA LEU A 289 -14.42 27.31 -17.81
C LEU A 289 -13.86 26.05 -17.12
N LEU A 290 -12.94 25.34 -17.77
CA LEU A 290 -12.23 24.18 -17.21
C LEU A 290 -10.88 24.55 -16.59
N VAL A 291 -10.50 25.83 -16.56
CA VAL A 291 -9.31 26.30 -15.84
C VAL A 291 -9.69 26.58 -14.38
N GLU A 292 -9.05 25.86 -13.47
CA GLU A 292 -9.21 26.06 -12.02
C GLU A 292 -8.53 27.34 -11.56
N SER A 293 -7.25 27.47 -11.94
CA SER A 293 -6.38 28.55 -11.50
C SER A 293 -5.09 28.52 -12.32
N ILE A 294 -4.58 29.70 -12.65
CA ILE A 294 -3.24 29.89 -13.18
C ILE A 294 -2.36 30.35 -12.01
N ILE A 295 -1.31 29.58 -11.71
CA ILE A 295 -0.47 29.78 -10.51
C ILE A 295 0.99 29.86 -10.89
N LEU A 296 1.80 30.44 -9.99
CA LEU A 296 3.25 30.38 -10.15
C LEU A 296 3.79 28.98 -9.82
N PRO A 297 4.93 28.55 -10.39
CA PRO A 297 5.42 27.19 -10.20
C PRO A 297 5.79 26.87 -8.74
N ASP A 298 6.22 27.86 -7.95
CA ASP A 298 6.53 27.69 -6.52
C ASP A 298 5.29 27.37 -5.65
N GLN A 299 4.09 27.63 -6.17
CA GLN A 299 2.82 27.32 -5.51
C GLN A 299 2.33 25.89 -5.79
N LEU A 300 2.96 25.15 -6.72
CA LEU A 300 2.47 23.84 -7.17
C LEU A 300 2.34 22.83 -6.03
N THR A 301 3.35 22.73 -5.15
CA THR A 301 3.42 21.68 -4.13
C THR A 301 2.19 21.71 -3.20
N GLY A 302 1.68 22.89 -2.88
CA GLY A 302 0.47 23.05 -2.06
C GLY A 302 -0.84 22.67 -2.78
N ARG A 303 -0.81 22.50 -4.11
CA ARG A 303 -1.99 22.25 -4.96
C ARG A 303 -2.05 20.82 -5.50
N LEU A 304 -0.95 20.07 -5.45
CA LEU A 304 -0.90 18.67 -5.89
C LEU A 304 -1.92 17.75 -5.19
N PRO A 305 -2.21 17.89 -3.87
CA PRO A 305 -3.27 17.11 -3.22
C PRO A 305 -4.66 17.34 -3.84
N ASP A 306 -4.98 18.59 -4.19
CA ASP A 306 -6.26 18.94 -4.81
C ASP A 306 -6.40 18.26 -6.19
N VAL A 307 -5.31 18.28 -6.98
CA VAL A 307 -5.25 17.59 -8.28
C VAL A 307 -5.40 16.09 -8.12
N LEU A 308 -4.73 15.48 -7.13
CA LEU A 308 -4.78 14.03 -6.88
C LEU A 308 -6.20 13.57 -6.49
N SER A 309 -6.88 14.35 -5.64
CA SER A 309 -8.26 14.10 -5.22
C SER A 309 -9.25 14.11 -6.39
N GLY A 310 -8.89 14.74 -7.51
CA GLY A 310 -9.72 14.89 -8.69
C GLY A 310 -10.91 15.83 -8.47
N ARG A 311 -10.86 16.73 -7.48
CA ARG A 311 -11.88 17.78 -7.21
C ARG A 311 -11.59 19.10 -7.93
N SER A 312 -10.35 19.33 -8.32
CA SER A 312 -9.96 20.50 -9.12
C SER A 312 -10.11 20.24 -10.60
N PHE A 313 -10.44 21.29 -11.35
CA PHE A 313 -10.23 21.30 -12.79
C PHE A 313 -8.74 21.58 -13.11
N LYS A 314 -8.44 22.08 -14.30
CA LYS A 314 -7.06 22.22 -14.76
C LYS A 314 -6.34 23.35 -14.02
N ILE A 315 -5.31 22.99 -13.27
CA ILE A 315 -4.33 23.96 -12.75
C ILE A 315 -3.25 24.15 -13.81
N ILE A 316 -2.86 25.40 -14.06
CA ILE A 316 -1.84 25.76 -15.05
C ILE A 316 -0.71 26.51 -14.35
N LEU A 317 0.53 26.10 -14.61
CA LEU A 317 1.72 26.80 -14.17
C LEU A 317 2.07 27.88 -15.17
N ASP A 318 2.26 29.10 -14.67
CA ASP A 318 2.71 30.26 -15.44
C ASP A 318 4.21 30.50 -15.22
N PHE A 319 5.00 30.25 -16.28
CA PHE A 319 6.44 30.51 -16.30
C PHE A 319 6.79 31.88 -16.90
N THR A 320 5.81 32.63 -17.39
CA THR A 320 5.99 34.02 -17.86
C THR A 320 6.06 35.01 -16.70
N GLY A 321 5.38 34.70 -15.60
CA GLY A 321 5.28 35.55 -14.41
C GLY A 321 4.17 36.61 -14.46
N GLU A 322 3.30 36.58 -15.47
CA GLU A 322 2.15 37.49 -15.64
C GLU A 322 1.14 37.35 -14.48
N ALA A 323 1.00 36.16 -13.87
CA ALA A 323 0.14 35.93 -12.70
C ALA A 323 0.53 36.78 -11.46
N ARG A 324 1.77 37.31 -11.39
CA ARG A 324 2.15 38.29 -10.35
C ARG A 324 1.46 39.64 -10.51
N GLN A 325 1.07 40.01 -11.73
CA GLN A 325 0.50 41.33 -12.03
C GLN A 325 -1.00 41.41 -11.75
N SER A 326 -1.72 40.29 -11.76
CA SER A 326 -3.17 40.24 -11.51
C SER A 326 -3.57 40.15 -10.03
N SER A 327 -2.68 39.69 -9.15
CA SER A 327 -2.96 39.48 -7.71
C SER A 327 -2.87 40.73 -6.83
N VAL A 328 -2.48 41.89 -7.38
CA VAL A 328 -2.44 43.17 -6.64
C VAL A 328 -3.82 43.88 -6.63
N ALA A 329 -4.81 43.39 -7.38
CA ALA A 329 -6.13 43.99 -7.47
C ALA A 329 -7.24 43.05 -6.96
N GLY A 330 -7.33 42.90 -5.64
CA GLY A 330 -8.59 42.61 -4.97
C GLY A 330 -8.83 41.18 -4.50
N ARG A 331 -8.67 40.95 -3.20
CA ARG A 331 -9.77 40.55 -2.28
C ARG A 331 -9.22 40.40 -0.87
N SER A 332 -9.86 41.11 0.06
CA SER A 332 -9.77 40.90 1.50
C SER A 332 -10.54 39.62 1.84
N GLU A 333 -9.86 38.61 2.38
CA GLU A 333 -10.52 37.48 3.03
C GLU A 333 -10.24 37.50 4.53
N LYS A 334 -11.33 37.56 5.29
CA LYS A 334 -11.36 37.38 6.74
C LYS A 334 -11.05 35.92 7.05
N VAL A 335 -9.92 35.68 7.71
CA VAL A 335 -9.59 34.38 8.28
C VAL A 335 -10.39 34.19 9.56
N HIS A 336 -11.30 33.22 9.57
CA HIS A 336 -11.83 32.65 10.80
C HIS A 336 -10.78 31.71 11.39
N THR A 337 -10.19 32.12 12.52
CA THR A 337 -9.30 31.30 13.33
C THR A 337 -10.13 30.39 14.24
N SER A 338 -10.18 29.09 13.95
CA SER A 338 -10.48 28.08 14.97
C SER A 338 -9.15 27.54 15.49
N ALA A 339 -8.81 27.89 16.73
CA ALA A 339 -7.67 27.35 17.44
C ALA A 339 -7.91 25.87 17.76
N ALA A 340 -7.15 24.98 17.11
CA ALA A 340 -6.94 23.61 17.58
C ALA A 340 -5.49 23.50 18.05
N ALA A 341 -5.32 23.02 19.27
CA ALA A 341 -4.07 23.00 20.01
C ALA A 341 -2.98 22.19 19.29
N THR A 342 -1.85 22.84 19.02
CA THR A 342 -0.60 22.21 18.58
C THR A 342 0.16 21.67 19.80
N GLY A 343 -0.07 20.40 20.13
CA GLY A 343 0.95 19.58 20.80
C GLY A 343 1.80 18.89 19.74
N SER A 344 3.13 18.86 19.88
CA SER A 344 3.98 18.23 18.87
C SER A 344 3.79 16.71 18.86
N ILE A 345 3.89 16.08 17.69
CA ILE A 345 3.83 14.61 17.54
C ILE A 345 4.92 13.91 18.38
N ALA A 346 6.04 14.59 18.64
CA ALA A 346 7.11 14.08 19.48
C ALA A 346 6.70 13.97 20.98
N ASP A 347 5.85 14.88 21.46
CA ASP A 347 5.38 14.88 22.86
C ASP A 347 4.34 13.78 23.12
N ALA A 348 3.56 13.40 22.10
CA ALA A 348 2.58 12.31 22.19
C ALA A 348 3.24 10.92 22.30
N VAL A 349 4.40 10.72 21.66
CA VAL A 349 5.15 9.44 21.71
C VAL A 349 5.90 9.27 23.03
N ALA A 350 6.40 10.35 23.65
CA ALA A 350 7.17 10.28 24.89
C ALA A 350 6.36 9.72 26.10
N GLY A 351 5.02 9.83 26.08
CA GLY A 351 4.11 9.35 27.13
C GLY A 351 3.34 8.06 26.79
N SER A 352 3.60 7.46 25.63
CA SER A 352 2.83 6.34 25.09
C SER A 352 3.01 5.05 25.90
N LEU A 353 2.05 4.11 25.82
CA LEU A 353 2.16 2.80 26.45
C LEU A 353 3.38 2.05 25.89
N PHE A 354 3.61 2.17 24.59
CA PHE A 354 4.78 1.59 23.93
C PHE A 354 6.10 2.00 24.60
N MET A 355 6.32 3.31 24.80
CA MET A 355 7.54 3.79 25.45
C MET A 355 7.64 3.35 26.90
N LYS A 356 6.53 3.31 27.64
CA LYS A 356 6.50 2.84 29.03
C LYS A 356 6.92 1.36 29.12
N VAL A 357 6.34 0.50 28.30
CA VAL A 357 6.65 -0.94 28.29
C VAL A 357 8.11 -1.16 27.93
N CYS A 358 8.59 -0.51 26.85
CA CYS A 358 10.00 -0.53 26.49
C CYS A 358 10.86 -0.13 27.70
N ASN A 359 10.62 1.02 28.32
CA ASN A 359 11.44 1.49 29.45
C ASN A 359 11.43 0.56 30.67
N THR A 360 10.38 -0.24 30.87
CA THR A 360 10.31 -1.22 31.96
C THR A 360 10.92 -2.58 31.64
N LEU A 361 11.07 -2.92 30.35
CA LEU A 361 11.64 -4.20 29.95
C LEU A 361 13.12 -4.26 30.31
N ALA A 362 13.51 -5.28 31.06
CA ALA A 362 14.87 -5.49 31.53
C ALA A 362 15.39 -6.87 31.04
N PRO A 363 16.70 -7.02 30.83
CA PRO A 363 17.27 -8.33 30.54
C PRO A 363 17.04 -9.26 31.73
N ILE A 364 16.87 -10.55 31.44
CA ILE A 364 16.72 -11.56 32.50
C ILE A 364 17.96 -11.56 33.39
N SER A 365 17.75 -11.41 34.70
CA SER A 365 18.84 -11.49 35.67
C SER A 365 19.44 -12.89 35.72
N PRO A 366 20.76 -13.05 35.51
CA PRO A 366 21.43 -14.36 35.57
C PRO A 366 21.70 -14.81 37.02
N ALA A 367 21.30 -14.04 38.04
CA ALA A 367 21.67 -14.30 39.44
C ALA A 367 21.28 -15.69 39.95
N LEU A 368 20.14 -16.23 39.50
CA LEU A 368 19.67 -17.56 39.87
C LEU A 368 20.24 -18.70 39.02
N LEU A 369 20.99 -18.41 37.95
CA LEU A 369 21.46 -19.44 37.02
C LEU A 369 22.31 -20.52 37.72
N PRO A 370 23.29 -20.21 38.58
CA PRO A 370 24.07 -21.24 39.27
C PRO A 370 23.19 -22.15 40.15
N ALA A 371 22.25 -21.54 40.90
CA ALA A 371 21.37 -22.27 41.80
C ALA A 371 20.32 -23.11 41.04
N ALA A 372 19.77 -22.60 39.94
CA ALA A 372 18.83 -23.33 39.09
C ALA A 372 19.51 -24.52 38.40
N ARG A 373 20.72 -24.33 37.87
CA ARG A 373 21.55 -25.41 37.31
C ARG A 373 21.83 -26.47 38.36
N GLN A 374 22.30 -26.07 39.54
CA GLN A 374 22.57 -26.99 40.65
C GLN A 374 21.32 -27.79 41.05
N LYS A 375 20.15 -27.14 41.14
CA LYS A 375 18.88 -27.81 41.45
C LYS A 375 18.51 -28.86 40.39
N MET A 376 18.68 -28.56 39.10
CA MET A 376 18.41 -29.48 38.00
C MET A 376 19.43 -30.63 37.91
N ASP A 377 20.70 -30.34 38.18
CA ASP A 377 21.79 -31.31 38.13
C ASP A 377 21.71 -32.30 39.32
N ASN A 378 21.15 -31.88 40.46
CA ASN A 378 20.92 -32.75 41.62
C ASN A 378 19.66 -33.64 41.49
N LYS A 379 18.87 -33.52 40.41
CA LYS A 379 17.75 -34.43 40.15
C LYS A 379 18.26 -35.84 39.86
N THR A 380 17.51 -36.87 40.24
CA THR A 380 17.89 -38.30 40.16
C THR A 380 17.97 -38.81 38.71
N LYS A 381 18.94 -38.30 37.95
CA LYS A 381 19.27 -38.61 36.55
C LYS A 381 20.76 -38.40 36.29
N PRO A 382 21.35 -39.02 35.24
CA PRO A 382 22.65 -38.59 34.75
C PRO A 382 22.61 -37.10 34.33
N LEU A 383 23.74 -36.40 34.50
CA LEU A 383 23.87 -34.99 34.13
C LEU A 383 23.50 -34.78 32.64
N GLY A 384 22.63 -33.82 32.38
CA GLY A 384 22.17 -33.48 31.03
C GLY A 384 21.28 -34.52 30.33
N ALA A 385 20.87 -35.62 31.00
CA ALA A 385 20.13 -36.70 30.37
C ALA A 385 18.74 -36.30 29.85
N LEU A 386 18.16 -35.19 30.33
CA LEU A 386 16.88 -34.67 29.84
C LEU A 386 17.06 -33.59 28.76
N GLY A 387 18.30 -33.28 28.38
CA GLY A 387 18.64 -32.36 27.30
C GLY A 387 17.91 -31.01 27.41
N ARG A 388 17.13 -30.68 26.39
CA ARG A 388 16.45 -29.38 26.27
C ARG A 388 15.35 -29.13 27.30
N LEU A 389 14.78 -30.16 27.91
CA LEU A 389 13.85 -29.96 29.03
C LEU A 389 14.54 -29.30 30.22
N GLU A 390 15.84 -29.58 30.44
CA GLU A 390 16.62 -28.93 31.48
C GLU A 390 16.83 -27.44 31.18
N GLU A 391 17.13 -27.12 29.91
CA GLU A 391 17.31 -25.74 29.44
C GLU A 391 16.03 -24.92 29.64
N LEU A 392 14.88 -25.44 29.21
CA LEU A 392 13.57 -24.78 29.36
C LEU A 392 13.19 -24.58 30.83
N ALA A 393 13.42 -25.58 31.67
CA ALA A 393 13.15 -25.49 33.10
C ALA A 393 14.00 -24.41 33.78
N ILE A 394 15.29 -24.33 33.45
CA ILE A 394 16.19 -23.29 33.95
C ILE A 394 15.76 -21.92 33.42
N GLN A 395 15.42 -21.81 32.14
CA GLN A 395 14.93 -20.55 31.55
C GLN A 395 13.70 -20.03 32.30
N LEU A 396 12.73 -20.89 32.64
CA LEU A 396 11.58 -20.50 33.46
C LEU A 396 11.97 -20.01 34.86
N CYS A 397 12.93 -20.67 35.52
CA CYS A 397 13.45 -20.19 36.81
C CYS A 397 14.00 -18.77 36.71
N LEU A 398 14.70 -18.46 35.62
CA LEU A 398 15.26 -17.13 35.39
C LEU A 398 14.18 -16.12 35.00
N ILE A 399 13.22 -16.47 34.15
CA ILE A 399 12.12 -15.58 33.78
C ILE A 399 11.30 -15.18 35.02
N GLN A 400 10.96 -16.15 35.87
CA GLN A 400 10.11 -15.93 37.05
C GLN A 400 10.91 -15.56 38.31
N GLN A 401 12.24 -15.49 38.20
CA GLN A 401 13.17 -15.25 39.31
C GLN A 401 12.90 -16.13 40.55
N THR A 402 12.70 -17.43 40.32
CA THR A 402 12.46 -18.43 41.38
C THR A 402 13.10 -19.77 41.03
N LEU A 403 13.52 -20.55 42.02
CA LEU A 403 13.97 -21.93 41.80
C LEU A 403 12.81 -22.91 41.61
N SER A 404 11.59 -22.49 41.88
CA SER A 404 10.38 -23.31 41.77
C SER A 404 9.35 -22.61 40.87
N PRO A 405 9.59 -22.55 39.55
CA PRO A 405 8.72 -21.85 38.60
C PRO A 405 7.34 -22.51 38.52
N GLN A 406 6.32 -21.78 38.07
CA GLN A 406 4.95 -22.28 37.94
C GLN A 406 4.37 -21.96 36.56
N VAL A 407 3.52 -22.84 36.04
CA VAL A 407 2.84 -22.68 34.73
C VAL A 407 1.36 -23.06 34.84
N ASP A 408 0.67 -22.46 35.82
CA ASP A 408 -0.75 -22.73 36.09
C ASP A 408 -1.68 -22.15 35.03
N ARG A 409 -1.58 -20.84 34.76
CA ARG A 409 -2.37 -20.18 33.71
C ARG A 409 -1.54 -20.01 32.44
N ARG A 410 -2.11 -20.50 31.34
CA ARG A 410 -1.56 -20.44 29.98
C ARG A 410 -2.57 -19.68 29.14
N ALA A 411 -2.10 -18.72 28.35
CA ALA A 411 -2.97 -18.02 27.40
C ALA A 411 -2.39 -18.11 25.99
N LEU A 412 -3.25 -18.02 24.98
CA LEU A 412 -2.85 -17.95 23.58
C LEU A 412 -3.67 -16.89 22.87
N PHE A 413 -2.99 -16.01 22.16
CA PHE A 413 -3.61 -14.94 21.39
C PHE A 413 -3.37 -15.21 19.91
N VAL A 414 -4.45 -15.24 19.12
CA VAL A 414 -4.39 -15.27 17.66
C VAL A 414 -4.71 -13.89 17.14
N PHE A 415 -3.71 -13.21 16.58
CA PHE A 415 -3.86 -11.88 16.01
C PHE A 415 -4.21 -11.98 14.52
N ALA A 416 -5.27 -11.31 14.09
CA ALA A 416 -5.77 -11.40 12.73
C ALA A 416 -5.76 -10.05 12.01
N ALA A 417 -5.19 -10.02 10.80
CA ALA A 417 -5.26 -8.85 9.92
C ALA A 417 -5.05 -9.23 8.46
N ASP A 418 -5.64 -8.44 7.55
CA ASP A 418 -5.43 -8.58 6.11
C ASP A 418 -4.23 -7.76 5.63
N HIS A 419 -3.61 -8.21 4.54
CA HIS A 419 -2.45 -7.54 3.96
C HIS A 419 -2.72 -7.02 2.56
N GLY A 420 -2.41 -5.75 2.31
CA GLY A 420 -2.51 -5.16 0.97
C GLY A 420 -1.53 -5.80 -0.03
N ILE A 421 -0.46 -6.46 0.40
CA ILE A 421 0.47 -7.14 -0.52
C ILE A 421 -0.19 -8.29 -1.31
N THR A 422 -1.33 -8.79 -0.84
CA THR A 422 -2.12 -9.83 -1.52
C THR A 422 -2.54 -9.43 -2.94
N GLU A 423 -2.69 -8.13 -3.18
CA GLU A 423 -2.95 -7.52 -4.48
C GLU A 423 -1.89 -7.85 -5.55
N GLU A 424 -0.67 -8.18 -5.13
CA GLU A 424 0.41 -8.60 -6.03
C GLU A 424 0.30 -10.09 -6.40
N GLY A 425 -0.70 -10.85 -5.95
CA GLY A 425 -0.85 -12.27 -6.31
C GLY A 425 0.16 -13.19 -5.62
N VAL A 426 0.50 -12.90 -4.36
CA VAL A 426 1.51 -13.63 -3.56
C VAL A 426 0.92 -14.74 -2.66
N SER A 427 -0.38 -14.99 -2.76
CA SER A 427 -1.13 -15.98 -1.98
C SER A 427 -1.94 -16.90 -2.90
N ALA A 428 -2.15 -18.15 -2.48
CA ALA A 428 -3.03 -19.10 -3.17
C ALA A 428 -4.52 -18.89 -2.84
N TYR A 429 -4.80 -18.26 -1.70
CA TYR A 429 -6.16 -18.01 -1.22
C TYR A 429 -6.51 -16.52 -1.32
N PRO A 430 -7.80 -16.20 -1.52
CA PRO A 430 -8.27 -14.83 -1.58
C PRO A 430 -8.39 -14.23 -0.16
N SER A 431 -8.34 -12.91 -0.05
CA SER A 431 -8.20 -12.22 1.25
C SER A 431 -9.39 -12.40 2.18
N GLU A 432 -10.59 -12.72 1.66
CA GLU A 432 -11.78 -12.98 2.48
C GLU A 432 -11.60 -14.20 3.41
N VAL A 433 -10.65 -15.09 3.11
CA VAL A 433 -10.34 -16.25 3.96
C VAL A 433 -9.88 -15.83 5.35
N THR A 434 -9.25 -14.67 5.53
CA THR A 434 -8.88 -14.15 6.85
C THR A 434 -10.11 -14.04 7.76
N GLY A 435 -11.17 -13.35 7.31
CA GLY A 435 -12.41 -13.21 8.08
C GLY A 435 -13.16 -14.54 8.27
N GLN A 436 -13.13 -15.42 7.28
CA GLN A 436 -13.75 -16.76 7.37
C GLN A 436 -13.07 -17.63 8.43
N MET A 437 -11.73 -17.61 8.50
CA MET A 437 -11.00 -18.34 9.52
C MET A 437 -11.17 -17.72 10.90
N VAL A 438 -11.25 -16.39 11.00
CA VAL A 438 -11.62 -15.74 12.27
C VAL A 438 -12.96 -16.26 12.76
N LYS A 439 -13.97 -16.34 11.89
CA LYS A 439 -15.24 -16.97 12.25
C LYS A 439 -15.06 -18.42 12.70
N ASN A 440 -14.28 -19.23 11.97
CA ASN A 440 -14.00 -20.62 12.34
C ASN A 440 -13.31 -20.76 13.72
N PHE A 441 -12.43 -19.82 14.08
CA PHE A 441 -11.82 -19.79 15.42
C PHE A 441 -12.85 -19.53 16.51
N LEU A 442 -13.76 -18.57 16.27
CA LEU A 442 -14.83 -18.22 17.22
C LEU A 442 -15.85 -19.37 17.37
N ASP A 443 -16.11 -20.09 16.28
CA ASP A 443 -16.95 -21.29 16.27
C ASP A 443 -16.23 -22.52 16.90
N GLY A 444 -14.95 -22.40 17.23
CA GLY A 444 -14.18 -23.45 17.90
C GLY A 444 -13.70 -24.59 16.97
N GLY A 445 -13.75 -24.38 15.65
CA GLY A 445 -13.58 -25.41 14.63
C GLY A 445 -12.16 -25.60 14.08
N ALA A 446 -11.22 -24.70 14.36
CA ALA A 446 -9.85 -24.81 13.84
C ALA A 446 -8.94 -25.72 14.67
N ALA A 447 -7.79 -26.09 14.11
CA ALA A 447 -6.81 -26.96 14.77
C ALA A 447 -6.30 -26.34 16.08
N ILE A 448 -6.05 -25.03 16.10
CA ILE A 448 -5.64 -24.34 17.32
C ILE A 448 -6.68 -24.44 18.43
N ASN A 449 -7.99 -24.39 18.12
CA ASN A 449 -9.03 -24.56 19.12
C ASN A 449 -8.99 -25.95 19.75
N VAL A 450 -8.72 -26.99 18.94
CA VAL A 450 -8.57 -28.38 19.42
C VAL A 450 -7.39 -28.47 20.38
N LEU A 451 -6.23 -27.92 20.00
CA LEU A 451 -5.03 -27.97 20.82
C LEU A 451 -5.17 -27.16 22.12
N CYS A 452 -5.73 -25.95 22.05
CA CYS A 452 -5.98 -25.13 23.24
C CYS A 452 -6.92 -25.83 24.23
N ARG A 453 -8.01 -26.46 23.76
CA ARG A 453 -8.89 -27.26 24.63
C ARG A 453 -8.17 -28.47 25.23
N HIS A 454 -7.36 -29.17 24.44
CA HIS A 454 -6.62 -30.35 24.91
C HIS A 454 -5.61 -30.00 26.01
N HIS A 455 -4.88 -28.89 25.84
CA HIS A 455 -3.82 -28.46 26.75
C HIS A 455 -4.28 -27.47 27.84
N GLY A 456 -5.58 -27.14 27.89
CA GLY A 456 -6.16 -26.21 28.86
C GLY A 456 -5.56 -24.79 28.75
N ILE A 457 -5.48 -24.27 27.52
CA ILE A 457 -4.93 -22.94 27.22
C ILE A 457 -6.08 -21.97 26.95
N ASP A 458 -6.11 -20.85 27.68
CA ASP A 458 -7.09 -19.78 27.49
C ASP A 458 -6.83 -19.10 26.14
N MET A 459 -7.72 -19.24 25.16
CA MET A 459 -7.53 -18.69 23.81
C MET A 459 -8.35 -17.41 23.60
N ARG A 460 -7.76 -16.41 22.92
CA ARG A 460 -8.44 -15.18 22.48
C ARG A 460 -8.10 -14.87 21.03
N ILE A 461 -9.08 -14.38 20.28
CA ILE A 461 -8.89 -13.91 18.91
C ILE A 461 -8.87 -12.38 18.93
N VAL A 462 -7.86 -11.78 18.32
CA VAL A 462 -7.67 -10.33 18.31
C VAL A 462 -7.78 -9.85 16.88
N ASP A 463 -8.81 -9.08 16.58
CA ASP A 463 -8.92 -8.40 15.29
C ASP A 463 -8.05 -7.15 15.29
N MET A 464 -6.92 -7.23 14.59
CA MET A 464 -5.95 -6.15 14.45
C MET A 464 -6.17 -5.34 13.18
N GLY A 465 -6.87 -5.92 12.20
CA GLY A 465 -7.05 -5.29 10.89
C GLY A 465 -7.71 -6.17 9.85
N VAL A 466 -8.67 -7.03 10.23
CA VAL A 466 -9.41 -7.84 9.27
C VAL A 466 -10.23 -6.93 8.36
N ASN A 467 -10.18 -7.17 7.05
CA ASN A 467 -10.93 -6.44 6.03
C ASN A 467 -12.37 -6.97 5.90
N ALA A 468 -13.04 -7.08 7.04
CA ALA A 468 -14.45 -7.46 7.15
C ALA A 468 -15.02 -6.87 8.44
N ASP A 469 -16.34 -6.74 8.49
CA ASP A 469 -17.05 -6.52 9.75
C ASP A 469 -17.26 -7.88 10.42
N LEU A 470 -16.79 -8.01 11.65
CA LEU A 470 -16.93 -9.23 12.46
C LEU A 470 -18.04 -9.01 13.50
N GLU A 471 -18.88 -10.02 13.69
CA GLU A 471 -19.91 -9.97 14.73
C GLU A 471 -19.28 -10.02 16.13
N PRO A 472 -19.82 -9.27 17.11
CA PRO A 472 -19.33 -9.33 18.48
C PRO A 472 -19.39 -10.76 19.04
N HIS A 473 -18.30 -11.21 19.66
CA HIS A 473 -18.19 -12.53 20.29
C HIS A 473 -17.39 -12.41 21.59
N SER A 474 -17.69 -13.25 22.59
CA SER A 474 -17.02 -13.18 23.91
C SER A 474 -15.52 -13.40 23.83
N ASP A 475 -15.07 -14.20 22.86
CA ASP A 475 -13.65 -14.53 22.63
C ASP A 475 -12.97 -13.65 21.58
N LEU A 476 -13.70 -12.71 20.97
CA LEU A 476 -13.17 -11.73 20.03
C LEU A 476 -12.81 -10.42 20.76
N VAL A 477 -11.58 -9.96 20.57
CA VAL A 477 -11.09 -8.66 21.04
C VAL A 477 -10.96 -7.73 19.84
N ASP A 478 -11.72 -6.63 19.83
CA ASP A 478 -11.64 -5.64 18.75
C ASP A 478 -10.53 -4.62 19.03
N LYS A 479 -9.45 -4.70 18.24
CA LYS A 479 -8.32 -3.76 18.25
C LYS A 479 -7.98 -3.30 16.84
N LYS A 480 -8.98 -3.29 15.96
CA LYS A 480 -8.80 -3.06 14.53
C LYS A 480 -8.23 -1.67 14.28
N VAL A 481 -7.00 -1.62 13.76
CA VAL A 481 -6.31 -0.36 13.44
C VAL A 481 -6.94 0.27 12.20
N ARG A 482 -7.10 -0.56 11.16
CA ARG A 482 -7.74 -0.28 9.88
C ARG A 482 -8.09 -1.60 9.20
N ARG A 483 -8.99 -1.58 8.20
CA ARG A 483 -9.25 -2.71 7.32
C ARG A 483 -8.07 -2.98 6.39
N GLY A 484 -7.24 -3.94 6.78
CA GLY A 484 -6.02 -4.35 6.07
C GLY A 484 -4.90 -3.31 6.04
N THR A 485 -3.66 -3.77 5.89
CA THR A 485 -2.51 -2.89 5.61
C THR A 485 -2.56 -2.35 4.18
N HIS A 486 -1.80 -1.30 3.89
CA HIS A 486 -1.54 -0.89 2.51
C HIS A 486 -0.74 -1.97 1.75
N ASN A 487 -0.83 -1.94 0.42
CA ASN A 487 0.02 -2.76 -0.42
C ASN A 487 1.45 -2.23 -0.40
N PHE A 488 2.32 -2.93 0.33
CA PHE A 488 3.69 -2.46 0.48
C PHE A 488 4.57 -2.56 -0.78
N ALA A 489 4.05 -3.10 -1.89
CA ALA A 489 4.70 -2.98 -3.19
C ALA A 489 4.53 -1.60 -3.85
N LEU A 490 3.70 -0.73 -3.26
CA LEU A 490 3.33 0.59 -3.79
C LEU A 490 3.63 1.75 -2.81
N GLU A 491 3.35 1.55 -1.52
CA GLU A 491 3.52 2.55 -0.46
C GLU A 491 3.90 1.85 0.86
N PRO A 492 4.22 2.50 1.99
CA PRO A 492 4.48 1.79 3.24
C PRO A 492 3.26 0.99 3.72
N ALA A 493 3.45 -0.20 4.30
CA ALA A 493 2.37 -1.05 4.84
C ALA A 493 1.43 -0.30 5.81
N MET A 494 2.01 0.57 6.65
CA MET A 494 1.28 1.38 7.63
C MET A 494 2.07 2.63 8.00
N THR A 495 1.39 3.65 8.55
CA THR A 495 2.09 4.82 9.11
C THR A 495 2.78 4.48 10.42
N ARG A 496 3.67 5.36 10.89
CA ARG A 496 4.34 5.19 12.19
C ARG A 496 3.35 5.20 13.35
N GLU A 497 2.32 6.04 13.27
CA GLU A 497 1.26 6.13 14.26
C GLU A 497 0.41 4.85 14.27
N GLU A 498 0.10 4.29 13.10
CA GLU A 498 -0.59 3.01 12.98
C GLU A 498 0.25 1.86 13.54
N ALA A 499 1.56 1.83 13.27
CA ALA A 499 2.47 0.82 13.81
C ALA A 499 2.56 0.87 15.34
N ILE A 500 2.69 2.08 15.93
CA ILE A 500 2.67 2.27 17.39
C ILE A 500 1.32 1.83 17.96
N ARG A 501 0.20 2.23 17.34
CA ARG A 501 -1.14 1.81 17.80
C ARG A 501 -1.30 0.29 17.76
N ALA A 502 -0.80 -0.37 16.73
CA ALA A 502 -0.86 -1.83 16.61
C ALA A 502 -0.01 -2.53 17.68
N LEU A 503 1.19 -2.02 17.97
CA LEU A 503 2.02 -2.50 19.08
C LEU A 503 1.28 -2.35 20.42
N GLU A 504 0.73 -1.16 20.69
CA GLU A 504 0.01 -0.87 21.93
C GLU A 504 -1.25 -1.73 22.08
N ALA A 505 -2.00 -1.95 21.00
CA ALA A 505 -3.14 -2.87 21.00
C ALA A 505 -2.75 -4.29 21.43
N GLY A 506 -1.60 -4.80 20.96
CA GLY A 506 -1.05 -6.08 21.41
C GLY A 506 -0.68 -6.07 22.91
N MET A 507 -0.06 -4.98 23.37
CA MET A 507 0.29 -4.80 24.79
C MET A 507 -0.96 -4.78 25.68
N GLU A 508 -2.00 -4.06 25.27
CA GLU A 508 -3.29 -3.96 25.96
C GLU A 508 -3.96 -5.33 26.07
N CYS A 509 -4.01 -6.11 24.98
CA CYS A 509 -4.58 -7.46 25.00
C CYS A 509 -3.94 -8.35 26.07
N PHE A 510 -2.60 -8.29 26.18
CA PHE A 510 -1.89 -9.02 27.23
C PHE A 510 -2.22 -8.47 28.62
N PHE A 511 -2.14 -7.15 28.84
CA PHE A 511 -2.35 -6.56 30.16
C PHE A 511 -3.78 -6.77 30.67
N ASP A 512 -4.78 -6.64 29.81
CA ASP A 512 -6.19 -6.88 30.14
C ASP A 512 -6.38 -8.32 30.64
N ALA A 513 -5.82 -9.29 29.93
CA ALA A 513 -5.90 -10.69 30.33
C ALA A 513 -5.09 -10.97 31.61
N HIS A 514 -3.86 -10.46 31.72
CA HIS A 514 -2.95 -10.72 32.84
C HIS A 514 -3.45 -10.11 34.16
N THR A 515 -4.10 -8.94 34.10
CA THR A 515 -4.63 -8.26 35.29
C THR A 515 -5.83 -8.99 35.89
N GLN A 516 -6.64 -9.66 35.06
CA GLN A 516 -7.76 -10.48 35.55
C GLN A 516 -7.27 -11.71 36.33
N ARG A 517 -6.21 -12.37 35.85
CA ARG A 517 -5.55 -13.48 36.51
C ARG A 517 -4.11 -13.58 36.01
N PRO A 518 -3.10 -13.67 36.88
CA PRO A 518 -1.71 -13.77 36.43
C PRO A 518 -1.51 -14.89 35.41
N ILE A 519 -0.90 -14.55 34.29
CA ILE A 519 -0.51 -15.48 33.22
C ILE A 519 0.98 -15.79 33.39
N HIS A 520 1.38 -17.05 33.31
CA HIS A 520 2.77 -17.46 33.46
C HIS A 520 3.48 -17.71 32.13
N ILE A 521 2.71 -18.05 31.10
CA ILE A 521 3.19 -18.28 29.75
C ILE A 521 2.12 -17.87 28.72
N ILE A 522 2.55 -17.25 27.64
CA ILE A 522 1.69 -16.95 26.48
C ILE A 522 2.18 -17.67 25.23
N GLY A 523 1.24 -18.11 24.40
CA GLY A 523 1.48 -18.50 23.01
C GLY A 523 1.00 -17.40 22.07
N LEU A 524 1.73 -17.20 20.97
CA LEU A 524 1.42 -16.17 19.99
C LEU A 524 1.19 -16.79 18.61
N GLY A 525 -0.06 -16.67 18.14
CA GLY A 525 -0.51 -17.11 16.83
C GLY A 525 -0.98 -15.95 15.96
N GLU A 526 -1.21 -16.24 14.70
CA GLU A 526 -1.64 -15.27 13.70
C GLU A 526 -2.71 -15.84 12.77
N MET A 527 -3.38 -14.95 12.06
CA MET A 527 -4.17 -15.27 10.88
C MET A 527 -4.12 -14.09 9.91
N GLY A 528 -3.69 -14.31 8.68
CA GLY A 528 -3.71 -13.23 7.69
C GLY A 528 -3.30 -13.69 6.30
N ILE A 529 -4.18 -13.53 5.33
CA ILE A 529 -3.79 -13.78 3.95
C ILE A 529 -2.76 -12.72 3.52
N GLY A 530 -1.62 -13.21 3.00
CA GLY A 530 -0.49 -12.39 2.56
C GLY A 530 0.65 -12.23 3.56
N ASN A 531 0.42 -12.53 4.85
CA ASN A 531 1.39 -12.25 5.91
C ASN A 531 2.71 -13.03 5.82
N THR A 532 2.72 -14.20 5.17
CA THR A 532 3.97 -14.94 4.87
C THR A 532 4.93 -14.11 4.02
N THR A 533 4.41 -13.26 3.14
CA THR A 533 5.23 -12.33 2.34
C THR A 533 5.84 -11.25 3.21
N SER A 534 5.05 -10.68 4.12
CA SER A 534 5.49 -9.69 5.11
C SER A 534 6.56 -10.28 6.03
N ALA A 535 6.33 -11.49 6.55
CA ALA A 535 7.30 -12.22 7.37
C ALA A 535 8.61 -12.49 6.62
N SER A 536 8.56 -12.95 5.37
CA SER A 536 9.75 -13.13 4.54
C SER A 536 10.49 -11.81 4.28
N ALA A 537 9.78 -10.71 4.04
CA ALA A 537 10.39 -9.39 3.83
C ALA A 537 11.06 -8.86 5.10
N ILE A 538 10.38 -8.94 6.25
CA ILE A 538 10.92 -8.58 7.57
C ILE A 538 12.21 -9.35 7.85
N ILE A 539 12.16 -10.67 7.72
CA ILE A 539 13.30 -11.54 8.03
C ILE A 539 14.46 -11.26 7.06
N SER A 540 14.18 -11.12 5.76
CA SER A 540 15.18 -10.80 4.75
C SER A 540 15.95 -9.51 5.08
N VAL A 541 15.24 -8.45 5.48
CA VAL A 541 15.87 -7.19 5.90
C VAL A 541 16.69 -7.37 7.18
N ALA A 542 16.09 -7.94 8.22
CA ALA A 542 16.70 -7.99 9.55
C ALA A 542 17.94 -8.90 9.62
N THR A 543 17.92 -10.01 8.87
CA THR A 543 18.99 -11.04 8.86
C THR A 543 19.99 -10.87 7.72
N GLY A 544 19.63 -10.11 6.68
CA GLY A 544 20.42 -9.95 5.47
C GLY A 544 20.36 -11.12 4.48
N ILE A 545 19.55 -12.16 4.73
CA ILE A 545 19.32 -13.21 3.72
C ILE A 545 18.59 -12.64 2.51
N THR A 546 18.84 -13.21 1.33
CA THR A 546 18.19 -12.75 0.09
C THR A 546 16.69 -13.06 0.09
N PRO A 547 15.85 -12.32 -0.66
CA PRO A 547 14.45 -12.66 -0.86
C PRO A 547 14.21 -14.08 -1.39
N ALA A 548 15.15 -14.61 -2.19
CA ALA A 548 15.12 -15.98 -2.68
C ALA A 548 15.28 -17.03 -1.58
N GLN A 549 16.07 -16.73 -0.54
CA GLN A 549 16.23 -17.58 0.63
C GLN A 549 15.06 -17.43 1.60
N ALA A 550 14.47 -16.22 1.69
CA ALA A 550 13.41 -15.91 2.63
C ALA A 550 12.01 -16.37 2.17
N ALA A 551 11.73 -16.41 0.86
CA ALA A 551 10.41 -16.75 0.36
C ALA A 551 10.20 -18.28 0.30
N GLY A 552 9.17 -18.77 0.98
CA GLY A 552 8.68 -20.13 0.78
C GLY A 552 7.23 -20.18 0.31
N ARG A 553 6.62 -21.37 0.43
CA ARG A 553 5.33 -21.67 -0.20
C ARG A 553 4.14 -21.12 0.59
N GLY A 554 4.31 -20.85 1.88
CA GLY A 554 3.23 -20.39 2.76
C GLY A 554 1.97 -21.24 2.61
N THR A 555 0.90 -20.62 2.10
CA THR A 555 -0.41 -21.24 1.85
C THR A 555 -0.41 -22.37 0.80
N GLY A 556 0.73 -22.71 0.20
CA GLY A 556 0.87 -23.79 -0.77
C GLY A 556 0.97 -23.33 -2.23
N ILE A 557 1.51 -22.14 -2.49
CA ILE A 557 1.74 -21.67 -3.86
C ILE A 557 2.72 -22.59 -4.62
N ASP A 558 2.54 -22.67 -5.93
CA ASP A 558 3.40 -23.44 -6.83
C ASP A 558 4.76 -22.74 -7.07
N ASP A 559 5.64 -23.37 -7.85
CA ASP A 559 6.97 -22.82 -8.11
C ASP A 559 6.94 -21.48 -8.86
N ALA A 560 5.90 -21.24 -9.65
CA ALA A 560 5.72 -19.98 -10.35
C ALA A 560 5.33 -18.87 -9.36
N GLY A 561 4.41 -19.19 -8.43
CA GLY A 561 4.02 -18.34 -7.32
C GLY A 561 5.20 -18.01 -6.40
N VAL A 562 6.06 -18.97 -6.08
CA VAL A 562 7.28 -18.70 -5.29
C VAL A 562 8.21 -17.74 -6.04
N ARG A 563 8.49 -17.99 -7.33
CA ARG A 563 9.33 -17.07 -8.14
C ARG A 563 8.74 -15.67 -8.23
N HIS A 564 7.42 -15.56 -8.31
CA HIS A 564 6.72 -14.28 -8.32
C HIS A 564 6.84 -13.57 -6.97
N LYS A 565 6.58 -14.26 -5.86
CA LYS A 565 6.77 -13.74 -4.50
C LYS A 565 8.19 -13.23 -4.27
N ILE A 566 9.22 -13.96 -4.71
CA ILE A 566 10.63 -13.52 -4.63
C ILE A 566 10.83 -12.19 -5.34
N LYS A 567 10.29 -12.03 -6.56
CA LYS A 567 10.40 -10.77 -7.33
C LYS A 567 9.68 -9.62 -6.63
N VAL A 568 8.50 -9.88 -6.07
CA VAL A 568 7.73 -8.89 -5.32
C VAL A 568 8.51 -8.42 -4.10
N ILE A 569 9.01 -9.35 -3.28
CA ILE A 569 9.81 -9.00 -2.09
C ILE A 569 11.07 -8.22 -2.50
N GLN A 570 11.81 -8.67 -3.52
CA GLN A 570 12.99 -7.95 -3.99
C GLN A 570 12.67 -6.50 -4.38
N LYS A 571 11.61 -6.30 -5.19
CA LYS A 571 11.15 -4.97 -5.59
C LYS A 571 10.77 -4.10 -4.38
N VAL A 572 10.07 -4.67 -3.40
CA VAL A 572 9.65 -4.00 -2.17
C VAL A 572 10.87 -3.53 -1.37
N LEU A 573 11.87 -4.39 -1.19
CA LEU A 573 13.07 -4.04 -0.41
C LEU A 573 13.91 -2.97 -1.12
N ASP A 574 14.01 -3.05 -2.46
CA ASP A 574 14.71 -2.04 -3.26
C ASP A 574 14.01 -0.67 -3.22
N PHE A 575 12.67 -0.67 -3.17
CA PHE A 575 11.82 0.52 -3.11
C PHE A 575 11.87 1.21 -1.74
N HIS A 576 11.64 0.47 -0.66
CA HIS A 576 11.51 1.03 0.69
C HIS A 576 12.84 1.23 1.42
N ARG A 577 13.84 0.40 1.09
CA ARG A 577 15.13 0.30 1.80
C ARG A 577 14.96 0.41 3.33
N PRO A 578 14.22 -0.51 3.96
CA PRO A 578 14.00 -0.44 5.40
C PRO A 578 15.33 -0.53 6.16
N ASP A 579 15.47 0.24 7.25
CA ASP A 579 16.67 0.16 8.08
C ASP A 579 16.67 -1.17 8.84
N PRO A 580 17.65 -2.06 8.62
CA PRO A 580 17.70 -3.38 9.26
C PRO A 580 17.84 -3.33 10.78
N LYS A 581 18.16 -2.16 11.36
CA LYS A 581 18.31 -1.97 12.81
C LYS A 581 17.11 -1.30 13.47
N ASP A 582 16.18 -0.75 12.69
CA ASP A 582 14.99 -0.08 13.23
C ASP A 582 13.76 -0.98 12.99
N GLY A 583 13.42 -1.79 14.00
CA GLY A 583 12.26 -2.68 13.95
C GLY A 583 10.94 -1.94 13.70
N LEU A 584 10.83 -0.67 14.10
CA LEU A 584 9.62 0.13 13.84
C LEU A 584 9.58 0.61 12.38
N ASP A 585 10.72 1.00 11.79
CA ASP A 585 10.81 1.32 10.36
C ASP A 585 10.47 0.10 9.48
N ILE A 586 10.99 -1.09 9.84
CA ILE A 586 10.67 -2.34 9.14
C ILE A 586 9.17 -2.63 9.21
N LEU A 587 8.54 -2.50 10.40
CA LEU A 587 7.08 -2.68 10.55
C LEU A 587 6.29 -1.70 9.68
N CYS A 588 6.66 -0.42 9.69
CA CYS A 588 5.96 0.60 8.90
C CYS A 588 6.01 0.28 7.41
N LYS A 589 7.18 -0.13 6.91
CA LYS A 589 7.41 -0.33 5.48
C LYS A 589 6.86 -1.66 4.97
N VAL A 590 7.11 -2.77 5.66
CA VAL A 590 6.84 -4.13 5.14
C VAL A 590 6.14 -5.06 6.14
N GLY A 591 5.55 -4.50 7.21
CA GLY A 591 4.91 -5.26 8.29
C GLY A 591 3.43 -5.61 8.07
N GLY A 592 2.83 -6.08 9.17
CA GLY A 592 1.41 -6.43 9.30
C GLY A 592 0.85 -5.94 10.64
N PHE A 593 -0.43 -5.59 10.72
CA PHE A 593 -1.02 -5.15 11.99
C PHE A 593 -1.02 -6.27 13.04
N GLU A 594 -1.24 -7.51 12.62
CA GLU A 594 -1.13 -8.69 13.46
C GLU A 594 0.31 -8.98 13.88
N ILE A 595 1.29 -8.77 12.99
CA ILE A 595 2.72 -8.90 13.32
C ILE A 595 3.12 -7.87 14.38
N ALA A 596 2.67 -6.62 14.24
CA ALA A 596 2.88 -5.58 15.24
C ALA A 596 2.16 -5.90 16.57
N GLY A 597 0.93 -6.42 16.51
CA GLY A 597 0.21 -6.89 17.70
C GLY A 597 0.94 -8.00 18.45
N ILE A 598 1.47 -9.00 17.73
CA ILE A 598 2.28 -10.08 18.31
C ILE A 598 3.53 -9.53 18.97
N ALA A 599 4.27 -8.63 18.30
CA ALA A 599 5.46 -7.99 18.86
C ALA A 599 5.11 -7.20 20.14
N GLY A 600 4.00 -6.47 20.14
CA GLY A 600 3.49 -5.73 21.29
C GLY A 600 3.15 -6.63 22.48
N ALA A 601 2.40 -7.71 22.23
CA ALA A 601 2.05 -8.69 23.26
C ALA A 601 3.28 -9.38 23.85
N ALA A 602 4.28 -9.70 23.02
CA ALA A 602 5.55 -10.27 23.47
C ALA A 602 6.32 -9.31 24.38
N LEU A 603 6.46 -8.04 24.00
CA LEU A 603 7.12 -7.01 24.81
C LEU A 603 6.40 -6.79 26.15
N ALA A 604 5.06 -6.73 26.15
CA ALA A 604 4.27 -6.57 27.36
C ALA A 604 4.41 -7.77 28.30
N ALA A 605 4.36 -8.99 27.77
CA ALA A 605 4.55 -10.21 28.56
C ALA A 605 5.94 -10.27 29.20
N ALA A 606 6.99 -10.00 28.42
CA ALA A 606 8.35 -9.96 28.92
C ALA A 606 8.53 -8.90 30.02
N SER A 607 7.88 -7.72 29.91
CA SER A 607 7.90 -6.68 30.94
C SER A 607 7.29 -7.12 32.29
N LYS A 608 6.55 -8.23 32.31
CA LYS A 608 5.94 -8.82 33.51
C LYS A 608 6.58 -10.13 33.93
N GLY A 609 7.74 -10.49 33.37
CA GLY A 609 8.38 -11.77 33.70
C GLY A 609 7.57 -12.98 33.25
N VAL A 610 6.85 -12.85 32.12
CA VAL A 610 6.05 -13.93 31.53
C VAL A 610 6.79 -14.52 30.34
N ALA A 611 6.83 -15.85 30.26
CA ALA A 611 7.46 -16.55 29.13
C ALA A 611 6.61 -16.42 27.86
N VAL A 612 7.27 -16.27 26.71
CA VAL A 612 6.60 -16.03 25.42
C VAL A 612 6.97 -17.13 24.45
N VAL A 613 5.98 -17.89 23.98
CA VAL A 613 6.16 -18.96 22.99
C VAL A 613 5.73 -18.46 21.62
N LEU A 614 6.70 -18.35 20.72
CA LEU A 614 6.48 -18.09 19.30
C LEU A 614 6.02 -19.39 18.63
N ASP A 615 5.20 -19.29 17.60
CA ASP A 615 4.70 -20.39 16.79
C ASP A 615 5.62 -20.70 15.60
N GLY A 616 5.18 -20.41 14.37
CA GLY A 616 5.93 -20.59 13.13
C GLY A 616 6.60 -19.31 12.63
N VAL A 617 6.83 -19.22 11.31
CA VAL A 617 7.63 -18.16 10.68
C VAL A 617 7.09 -16.74 10.91
N ILE A 618 5.77 -16.54 10.93
CA ILE A 618 5.17 -15.19 11.06
C ILE A 618 5.32 -14.66 12.48
N SER A 619 4.96 -15.46 13.49
CA SER A 619 5.23 -15.10 14.90
C SER A 619 6.73 -14.95 15.18
N THR A 620 7.60 -15.70 14.48
CA THR A 620 9.06 -15.56 14.57
C THR A 620 9.52 -14.22 14.00
N ALA A 621 8.95 -13.77 12.87
CA ALA A 621 9.19 -12.44 12.34
C ALA A 621 8.75 -11.33 13.31
N ALA A 622 7.60 -11.50 13.98
CA ALA A 622 7.15 -10.57 15.01
C ALA A 622 8.06 -10.57 16.25
N GLY A 623 8.54 -11.74 16.68
CA GLY A 623 9.55 -11.86 17.74
C GLY A 623 10.86 -11.17 17.38
N LEU A 624 11.29 -11.27 16.12
CA LEU A 624 12.48 -10.60 15.60
C LEU A 624 12.30 -9.08 15.58
N ILE A 625 11.13 -8.58 15.18
CA ILE A 625 10.78 -7.17 15.31
C ILE A 625 10.86 -6.72 16.77
N ALA A 626 10.26 -7.46 17.70
CA ALA A 626 10.33 -7.14 19.12
C ALA A 626 11.77 -7.13 19.64
N HIS A 627 12.62 -8.05 19.18
CA HIS A 627 14.05 -8.10 19.51
C HIS A 627 14.84 -6.92 18.93
N LEU A 628 14.54 -6.47 17.71
CA LEU A 628 15.14 -5.27 17.13
C LEU A 628 14.72 -3.99 17.87
N ILE A 629 13.46 -3.92 18.33
CA ILE A 629 12.96 -2.80 19.14
C ILE A 629 13.62 -2.82 20.52
N ARG A 630 13.68 -4.00 21.17
CA ARG A 630 14.32 -4.23 22.47
C ARG A 630 15.02 -5.58 22.55
N PRO A 631 16.36 -5.60 22.44
CA PRO A 631 17.13 -6.84 22.49
C PRO A 631 16.96 -7.63 23.80
N GLU A 632 16.62 -6.94 24.90
CA GLU A 632 16.40 -7.55 26.23
C GLU A 632 15.31 -8.63 26.24
N ILE A 633 14.40 -8.63 25.25
CA ILE A 633 13.34 -9.62 25.16
C ILE A 633 13.86 -11.04 24.92
N GLY A 634 15.08 -11.21 24.37
CA GLY A 634 15.57 -12.50 23.87
C GLY A 634 15.47 -13.64 24.89
N GLY A 635 15.79 -13.38 26.15
CA GLY A 635 15.74 -14.38 27.22
C GLY A 635 14.31 -14.87 27.56
N TYR A 636 13.28 -14.11 27.21
CA TYR A 636 11.87 -14.43 27.48
C TYR A 636 11.23 -15.24 26.34
N LEU A 637 11.85 -15.25 25.16
CA LEU A 637 11.32 -15.91 23.98
C LEU A 637 11.66 -17.41 23.99
N ILE A 638 10.68 -18.21 23.56
CA ILE A 638 10.79 -19.65 23.33
C ILE A 638 10.25 -19.90 21.91
N SER A 639 11.01 -20.59 21.08
CA SER A 639 10.57 -20.97 19.74
C SER A 639 9.74 -22.26 19.81
N GLY A 640 8.49 -22.21 19.35
CA GLY A 640 7.53 -23.31 19.46
C GLY A 640 7.91 -24.50 18.59
N HIS A 641 7.80 -24.35 17.27
CA HIS A 641 8.16 -25.41 16.34
C HIS A 641 9.13 -24.97 15.24
N ARG A 642 9.89 -25.92 14.71
CA ARG A 642 10.62 -25.76 13.46
C ARG A 642 9.61 -25.79 12.32
N SER A 643 9.48 -24.65 11.65
CA SER A 643 8.72 -24.49 10.42
C SER A 643 9.55 -25.00 9.25
N VAL A 644 8.88 -25.53 8.23
CA VAL A 644 9.53 -25.87 6.95
C VAL A 644 9.93 -24.63 6.14
N GLU A 645 9.51 -23.43 6.58
CA GLU A 645 9.88 -22.16 5.97
C GLU A 645 11.31 -21.75 6.38
N ILE A 646 12.24 -21.80 5.42
CA ILE A 646 13.69 -21.60 5.63
C ILE A 646 14.00 -20.28 6.35
N ALA A 647 13.24 -19.22 6.04
CA ALA A 647 13.39 -17.89 6.68
C ALA A 647 13.36 -17.95 8.20
N GLN A 648 12.54 -18.84 8.78
CA GLN A 648 12.46 -18.96 10.24
C GLN A 648 13.83 -19.30 10.84
N THR A 649 14.63 -20.15 10.17
CA THR A 649 15.95 -20.56 10.67
C THR A 649 16.88 -19.36 10.84
N ALA A 650 16.95 -18.46 9.85
CA ALA A 650 17.79 -17.27 9.93
C ALA A 650 17.36 -16.32 11.06
N ALA A 651 16.05 -16.15 11.24
CA ALA A 651 15.51 -15.33 12.33
C ALA A 651 15.81 -15.95 13.71
N LEU A 652 15.70 -17.26 13.85
CA LEU A 652 16.01 -17.98 15.09
C LEU A 652 17.50 -17.93 15.41
N GLU A 653 18.38 -18.04 14.42
CA GLU A 653 19.82 -17.89 14.60
C GLU A 653 20.18 -16.49 15.11
N GLN A 654 19.59 -15.43 14.53
CA GLN A 654 19.82 -14.06 14.97
C GLN A 654 19.33 -13.79 16.40
N MET A 655 18.27 -14.48 16.85
CA MET A 655 17.76 -14.38 18.23
C MET A 655 18.33 -15.45 19.19
N GLU A 656 19.24 -16.31 18.72
CA GLU A 656 19.81 -17.44 19.46
C GLU A 656 18.77 -18.44 20.02
N LEU A 657 17.65 -18.62 19.31
CA LEU A 657 16.55 -19.48 19.71
C LEU A 657 16.61 -20.86 19.06
N LYS A 658 16.16 -21.89 19.79
CA LYS A 658 16.06 -23.27 19.29
C LYS A 658 14.59 -23.73 19.32
N PRO A 659 14.01 -24.22 18.21
CA PRO A 659 12.61 -24.66 18.17
C PRO A 659 12.36 -25.90 19.02
N VAL A 660 11.35 -25.89 19.89
CA VAL A 660 11.06 -26.98 20.84
C VAL A 660 10.52 -28.24 20.15
N VAL A 661 9.65 -28.06 19.15
CA VAL A 661 8.96 -29.12 18.40
C VAL A 661 9.49 -29.19 16.97
N ASP A 662 9.61 -30.39 16.41
CA ASP A 662 10.01 -30.61 15.02
C ASP A 662 9.09 -31.65 14.38
N LEU A 663 8.08 -31.18 13.64
CA LEU A 663 6.98 -31.99 13.08
C LEU A 663 6.63 -31.59 11.64
N ASP A 664 7.52 -30.88 10.95
CA ASP A 664 7.28 -30.36 9.58
C ASP A 664 5.99 -29.52 9.45
N MET A 665 5.59 -28.85 10.53
CA MET A 665 4.38 -28.03 10.58
C MET A 665 4.55 -26.71 9.82
N ARG A 666 3.44 -26.20 9.29
CA ARG A 666 3.36 -24.90 8.59
C ARG A 666 1.96 -24.28 8.56
N LEU A 667 1.10 -24.69 9.49
CA LEU A 667 -0.27 -24.20 9.55
C LEU A 667 -0.32 -22.75 10.06
N GLY A 668 0.49 -22.43 11.08
CA GLY A 668 0.38 -21.17 11.80
C GLY A 668 -0.66 -21.25 12.91
N GLU A 669 -1.41 -20.17 13.10
CA GLU A 669 -2.50 -20.03 14.06
C GLU A 669 -2.09 -20.13 15.54
N GLY A 670 -0.81 -20.37 15.86
CA GLY A 670 -0.36 -20.65 17.23
C GLY A 670 -0.24 -22.15 17.55
N THR A 671 -0.37 -23.03 16.56
CA THR A 671 -0.48 -24.49 16.80
C THR A 671 0.80 -25.12 17.36
N GLY A 672 1.97 -24.76 16.84
CA GLY A 672 3.25 -25.18 17.40
C GLY A 672 3.55 -24.50 18.74
N ALA A 673 3.10 -23.26 18.95
CA ALA A 673 3.18 -22.62 20.26
C ALA A 673 2.36 -23.38 21.32
N ALA A 674 1.14 -23.80 21.00
CA ALA A 674 0.29 -24.60 21.90
C ALA A 674 0.95 -25.92 22.30
N LEU A 675 1.57 -26.64 21.34
CA LEU A 675 2.31 -27.88 21.61
C LEU A 675 3.55 -27.63 22.49
N ALA A 676 4.31 -26.58 22.19
CA ALA A 676 5.51 -26.25 22.95
C ALA A 676 5.22 -25.81 24.38
N ILE A 677 4.09 -25.13 24.63
CA ILE A 677 3.64 -24.77 25.99
C ILE A 677 3.53 -26.02 26.87
N ASP A 678 3.00 -27.13 26.35
CA ASP A 678 2.86 -28.38 27.11
C ASP A 678 4.22 -28.99 27.46
N ILE A 679 5.19 -28.94 26.55
CA ILE A 679 6.57 -29.37 26.81
C ILE A 679 7.25 -28.48 27.86
N VAL A 680 7.00 -27.18 27.82
CA VAL A 680 7.49 -26.22 28.83
C VAL A 680 6.87 -26.50 30.20
N VAL A 681 5.59 -26.89 30.25
CA VAL A 681 4.92 -27.36 31.48
C VAL A 681 5.60 -28.63 32.00
N ALA A 682 5.92 -29.59 31.14
CA ALA A 682 6.63 -30.81 31.55
C ALA A 682 8.01 -30.47 32.15
N ALA A 683 8.75 -29.56 31.53
CA ALA A 683 10.03 -29.05 32.05
C ALA A 683 9.88 -28.40 33.45
N CYS A 684 8.86 -27.56 33.62
CA CYS A 684 8.51 -26.96 34.91
C CYS A 684 8.21 -28.02 35.99
N ARG A 685 7.40 -29.03 35.66
CA ARG A 685 7.08 -30.13 36.59
C ARG A 685 8.32 -30.93 36.96
N ILE A 686 9.21 -31.22 36.02
CA ILE A 686 10.48 -31.92 36.32
C ILE A 686 11.33 -31.12 37.33
N MET A 687 11.43 -29.79 37.16
CA MET A 687 12.16 -28.93 38.10
C MET A 687 11.59 -29.01 39.53
N ASN A 688 10.28 -29.11 39.65
CA ASN A 688 9.58 -29.04 40.95
C ASN A 688 9.36 -30.41 41.61
N GLU A 689 8.96 -31.41 40.84
CA GLU A 689 8.40 -32.67 41.34
C GLU A 689 9.40 -33.84 41.29
N MET A 690 10.38 -33.82 40.36
CA MET A 690 11.36 -34.90 40.27
C MET A 690 12.23 -34.91 41.53
N ALA A 691 12.40 -36.07 42.17
CA ALA A 691 13.24 -36.21 43.36
C ALA A 691 14.71 -35.85 43.05
N SER A 692 15.40 -35.34 44.06
CA SER A 692 16.85 -35.23 44.07
C SER A 692 17.52 -36.55 44.49
N PHE A 693 18.83 -36.69 44.22
CA PHE A 693 19.62 -37.83 44.69
C PHE A 693 19.52 -38.02 46.21
N ASP A 694 19.50 -36.91 46.95
CA ASP A 694 19.43 -36.91 48.41
C ASP A 694 18.05 -37.38 48.91
N GLU A 695 16.95 -36.92 48.28
CA GLU A 695 15.58 -37.36 48.61
C GLU A 695 15.31 -38.82 48.20
N ALA A 696 15.90 -39.28 47.10
CA ALA A 696 15.71 -40.64 46.58
C ALA A 696 16.63 -41.68 47.23
N GLY A 697 17.59 -41.28 48.07
CA GLY A 697 18.57 -42.18 48.68
C GLY A 697 19.51 -42.85 47.67
N VAL A 698 19.76 -42.22 46.52
CA VAL A 698 20.60 -42.75 45.45
C VAL A 698 22.02 -42.19 45.60
N SER A 699 23.02 -43.08 45.67
CA SER A 699 24.43 -42.69 45.79
C SER A 699 24.88 -41.81 44.62
N LYS A 700 25.49 -40.66 44.92
CA LYS A 700 26.15 -39.81 43.93
C LYS A 700 27.39 -40.54 43.40
N LYS A 701 27.73 -40.36 42.11
CA LYS A 701 29.02 -40.84 41.58
C LYS A 701 30.15 -40.18 42.39
N GLY A 702 31.07 -41.01 42.90
CA GLY A 702 32.31 -40.55 43.55
C GLY A 702 33.25 -39.87 42.57
#